data_AF-A0A2E3X2T4-F1
#
_entry.id   AF-A0A2E3X2T4-F1
#
_cell.length_a   1.000
_cell.length_b   1.000
_cell.length_c   1.000
_cell.angle_alpha   90.00
_cell.angle_beta   90.00
_cell.angle_gamma   90.00
#
_symmetry.space_group_name_H-M   'P 1'
#
loop_
_entity.id
_entity.type
_entity.pdbx_description
1 polymer ?
#
loop_
_entity_poly.entity_id
_entity_poly.type
_entity_poly.pdbx_seq_one_letter_code
_entity_poly.pdbx_strand_id
1 'polypeptide(L)'
;MSDDDSAVPALKVERRAWGQREFLERIISEYFVLIAESEGGISWRVDAIDSNVSVALSNLTKRLEPLGWLPLLEEEEPYIIEITQFPIRPVTISKSMHVVLWICSLLFLTLVGSSWEVRVNPDSTVLTGSSLVSGFLLYALPMMGTIALASILRRAVASAHGVRVDHLLPLSLPFTITGLNPIWPFGLIGILHLRRVDQILFPDRAVLARVSIVVPATLIISGLIFSILGLRATPGIPPEFTEMPFVLDLNWLVEITGTLLGFDVVARSQWASPLLLSGHGLMVVGFILLLPIPNFPGDHLYTALRGSQDVVDTPEQARLLLMTVIPVIIVYFTGQYWVWIAIGSLAVWRRFQSDAIPLPLVLNEATPPERSPGNWVIPVILCLLVASLPSLQISHAMADWDGDLDTSDWLTEFDIGMENETVLKFDLQSSGVQSRSGLIHVSATGAVSGWLFDIRCDDQSDFNGTDCTYSINAVEPGLLEIRAVRPNQTIVGMINIGIHIEGSRGDMEVHHSMILNSSGVPRILDQGWSKNVEAPSHCVQMVLDSIGQAANLSLSTSPSSHSDWTLIGGHNIPIVDSMNFTENEPLTVCASPSEITIPTSERSTDGRLLGPTLVLELDDGVRFVLEAPLLDVITSVVVPVDGWPVNGTLPFIGGAIGWSQNMSSPCAEFVRLDPMENFTWSPVSGVEGHQIERFSEPIGNGTLNPPPEGIITTCEGGEPTIHSLVEGPSILVDDGFLVLESMYSGTGDLVLSNFGSQDVPLSSVLLASAPLASVWDVDLPQFIPSNGTVAVSMDRAEVQGGVSGLWFEISGDGLLIRYVALCTNSPSESCSVVEE
;
A
#
# COMPACT_ATOMS: atom_id res chain seq x y z
N MET A 1 25.21 -113.61 3.97
CA MET A 1 25.75 -112.27 4.27
C MET A 1 25.06 -111.32 3.34
N SER A 2 24.52 -110.26 3.93
CA SER A 2 23.30 -109.56 3.55
C SER A 2 23.58 -108.25 2.82
N ASP A 3 23.12 -108.16 1.58
CA ASP A 3 22.82 -106.90 0.91
C ASP A 3 21.38 -106.53 1.29
N ASP A 4 21.25 -105.60 2.24
CA ASP A 4 19.96 -105.02 2.63
C ASP A 4 19.74 -103.77 1.77
N ASP A 5 19.20 -103.98 0.57
CA ASP A 5 18.65 -102.95 -0.29
C ASP A 5 17.48 -102.29 0.45
N SER A 6 17.73 -101.15 1.09
CA SER A 6 16.70 -100.32 1.67
C SER A 6 15.87 -99.70 0.53
N ALA A 7 14.83 -100.42 0.12
CA ALA A 7 13.85 -100.01 -0.87
C ALA A 7 13.28 -98.63 -0.51
N VAL A 8 13.58 -97.65 -1.35
CA VAL A 8 12.86 -96.38 -1.39
C VAL A 8 11.37 -96.71 -1.59
N PRO A 9 10.45 -96.21 -0.74
CA PRO A 9 9.03 -96.47 -0.96
C PRO A 9 8.62 -95.93 -2.33
N ALA A 10 8.06 -96.80 -3.16
CA ALA A 10 7.61 -96.44 -4.49
C ALA A 10 6.65 -95.24 -4.41
N LEU A 11 6.97 -94.16 -5.12
CA LEU A 11 6.07 -93.04 -5.34
C LEU A 11 4.74 -93.60 -5.87
N LYS A 12 3.67 -93.50 -5.07
CA LYS A 12 2.30 -93.76 -5.53
C LYS A 12 1.97 -92.69 -6.58
N VAL A 13 2.21 -93.02 -7.84
CA VAL A 13 1.73 -92.22 -8.97
C VAL A 13 0.21 -92.42 -9.02
N GLU A 14 -0.55 -91.39 -8.66
CA GLU A 14 -1.99 -91.38 -8.88
C GLU A 14 -2.28 -91.49 -10.39
N ARG A 15 -3.28 -92.30 -10.74
CA ARG A 15 -3.61 -92.67 -12.13
C ARG A 15 -4.16 -91.51 -12.98
N ARG A 16 -4.38 -90.32 -12.41
CA ARG A 16 -4.99 -89.17 -13.08
C ARG A 16 -4.11 -87.94 -12.85
N ALA A 17 -3.75 -87.25 -13.93
CA ALA A 17 -3.07 -85.96 -13.83
C ALA A 17 -4.04 -84.94 -13.23
N TRP A 18 -3.61 -84.26 -12.15
CA TRP A 18 -4.41 -83.22 -11.51
C TRP A 18 -4.59 -82.03 -12.44
N GLY A 19 -5.80 -81.47 -12.46
CA GLY A 19 -6.02 -80.13 -13.00
C GLY A 19 -5.34 -79.06 -12.14
N GLN A 20 -5.12 -77.86 -12.69
CA GLN A 20 -4.56 -76.74 -11.92
C GLN A 20 -5.38 -76.45 -10.65
N ARG A 21 -6.70 -76.52 -10.76
CA ARG A 21 -7.63 -76.32 -9.63
C ARG A 21 -7.51 -77.41 -8.56
N GLU A 22 -7.52 -78.69 -8.96
CA GLU A 22 -7.38 -79.84 -8.04
C GLU A 22 -6.03 -79.82 -7.30
N PHE A 23 -4.95 -79.43 -7.99
CA PHE A 23 -3.63 -79.28 -7.39
C PHE A 23 -3.60 -78.18 -6.33
N LEU A 24 -4.16 -77.01 -6.67
CA LEU A 24 -4.24 -75.87 -5.74
C LEU A 24 -5.14 -76.18 -4.55
N GLU A 25 -6.28 -76.83 -4.77
CA GLU A 25 -7.19 -77.28 -3.72
C GLU A 25 -6.47 -78.20 -2.72
N ARG A 26 -5.64 -79.13 -3.22
CA ARG A 26 -4.86 -80.01 -2.36
C ARG A 26 -3.86 -79.24 -1.50
N ILE A 27 -3.17 -78.25 -2.07
CA ILE A 27 -2.21 -77.41 -1.33
C ILE A 27 -2.93 -76.57 -0.28
N ILE A 28 -4.07 -75.96 -0.62
CA ILE A 28 -4.85 -75.13 0.31
C ILE A 28 -5.38 -75.97 1.47
N SER A 29 -5.83 -77.20 1.20
CA SER A 29 -6.36 -78.13 2.22
C SER A 29 -5.36 -78.49 3.32
N GLU A 30 -4.05 -78.26 3.11
CA GLU A 30 -3.02 -78.45 4.13
C GLU A 30 -3.01 -77.32 5.19
N TYR A 31 -3.52 -76.14 4.85
CA TYR A 31 -3.46 -74.93 5.69
C TYR A 31 -4.84 -74.40 6.09
N PHE A 32 -5.89 -74.68 5.31
CA PHE A 32 -7.24 -74.20 5.51
C PHE A 32 -8.28 -75.33 5.36
N VAL A 33 -9.40 -75.22 6.09
CA VAL A 33 -10.56 -76.09 5.92
C VAL A 33 -11.38 -75.56 4.75
N LEU A 34 -11.49 -76.34 3.68
CA LEU A 34 -12.29 -75.98 2.50
C LEU A 34 -13.78 -76.27 2.76
N ILE A 35 -14.63 -75.25 2.62
CA ILE A 35 -16.08 -75.36 2.81
C ILE A 35 -16.79 -75.52 1.47
N ALA A 36 -16.56 -74.58 0.56
CA ALA A 36 -17.23 -74.52 -0.74
C ALA A 36 -16.38 -73.80 -1.79
N GLU A 37 -16.69 -74.03 -3.06
CA GLU A 37 -16.16 -73.22 -4.16
C GLU A 37 -16.86 -71.85 -4.20
N SER A 38 -16.09 -70.80 -4.51
CA SER A 38 -16.62 -69.43 -4.66
C SER A 38 -16.76 -69.04 -6.13
N GLU A 39 -17.57 -68.02 -6.42
CA GLU A 39 -17.73 -67.48 -7.78
C GLU A 39 -16.62 -66.47 -8.09
N GLY A 40 -15.94 -66.65 -9.23
CA GLY A 40 -14.85 -65.77 -9.68
C GLY A 40 -13.47 -66.40 -9.54
N GLY A 41 -12.77 -66.58 -10.68
CA GLY A 41 -11.39 -67.07 -10.69
C GLY A 41 -11.19 -68.46 -10.08
N ILE A 42 -9.98 -68.70 -9.55
CA ILE A 42 -9.62 -69.91 -8.80
C ILE A 42 -9.74 -69.56 -7.31
N SER A 43 -10.94 -69.71 -6.75
CA SER A 43 -11.26 -69.30 -5.39
C SER A 43 -12.05 -70.35 -4.59
N TRP A 44 -11.92 -70.31 -3.26
CA TRP A 44 -12.61 -71.20 -2.31
C TRP A 44 -13.01 -70.45 -1.05
N ARG A 45 -14.17 -70.80 -0.49
CA ARG A 45 -14.59 -70.47 0.87
C ARG A 45 -13.88 -71.37 1.86
N VAL A 46 -13.19 -70.78 2.80
CA VAL A 46 -12.31 -71.44 3.75
C VAL A 46 -12.55 -70.98 5.18
N ASP A 47 -12.21 -71.85 6.13
CA ASP A 47 -12.04 -71.52 7.53
C ASP A 47 -10.63 -71.92 7.98
N ALA A 48 -10.09 -71.25 9.00
CA ALA A 48 -8.75 -71.57 9.48
C ALA A 48 -8.75 -72.87 10.31
N ILE A 49 -7.77 -73.75 10.05
CA ILE A 49 -7.60 -75.00 10.81
C ILE A 49 -7.27 -74.71 12.29
N ASP A 50 -6.48 -73.65 12.51
CA ASP A 50 -6.11 -73.12 13.83
C ASP A 50 -6.62 -71.67 13.98
N SER A 51 -6.79 -71.20 15.22
CA SER A 51 -7.32 -69.85 15.57
C SER A 51 -6.61 -68.63 14.95
N ASN A 52 -5.52 -68.78 14.19
CA ASN A 52 -4.78 -67.66 13.61
C ASN A 52 -4.65 -67.74 12.08
N VAL A 53 -5.66 -67.18 11.40
CA VAL A 53 -5.81 -67.06 9.94
C VAL A 53 -4.57 -66.45 9.26
N SER A 54 -3.97 -65.42 9.87
CA SER A 54 -2.81 -64.70 9.30
C SER A 54 -1.56 -65.56 9.17
N VAL A 55 -1.33 -66.48 10.12
CA VAL A 55 -0.17 -67.37 10.13
C VAL A 55 -0.35 -68.45 9.06
N ALA A 56 -1.56 -69.02 8.94
CA ALA A 56 -1.91 -69.98 7.91
C ALA A 56 -1.71 -69.40 6.50
N LEU A 57 -2.18 -68.16 6.27
CA LEU A 57 -1.99 -67.44 5.01
C LEU A 57 -0.50 -67.19 4.71
N SER A 58 0.29 -66.80 5.71
CA SER A 58 1.72 -66.54 5.52
C SER A 58 2.49 -67.81 5.10
N ASN A 59 2.10 -68.98 5.62
CA ASN A 59 2.71 -70.26 5.27
C ASN A 59 2.28 -70.72 3.88
N LEU A 60 0.99 -70.57 3.55
CA LEU A 60 0.47 -70.83 2.22
C LEU A 60 1.16 -69.95 1.15
N THR A 61 1.35 -68.67 1.45
CA THR A 61 2.05 -67.72 0.57
C THR A 61 3.47 -68.17 0.28
N LYS A 62 4.24 -68.56 1.31
CA LYS A 62 5.62 -69.09 1.13
C LYS A 62 5.68 -70.33 0.26
N ARG A 63 4.60 -71.14 0.26
CA ARG A 63 4.51 -72.36 -0.55
C ARG A 63 4.12 -72.05 -2.01
N LEU A 64 3.24 -71.08 -2.24
CA LEU A 64 2.72 -70.72 -3.57
C LEU A 64 3.60 -69.73 -4.33
N GLU A 65 4.32 -68.84 -3.64
CA GLU A 65 5.17 -67.81 -4.27
C GLU A 65 6.22 -68.40 -5.25
N PRO A 66 6.96 -69.48 -4.91
CA PRO A 66 7.91 -70.10 -5.85
C PRO A 66 7.26 -70.74 -7.08
N LEU A 67 5.96 -71.05 -7.00
CA LEU A 67 5.17 -71.62 -8.09
C LEU A 67 4.57 -70.54 -9.01
N GLY A 68 4.74 -69.26 -8.66
CA GLY A 68 4.20 -68.13 -9.42
C GLY A 68 2.75 -67.78 -9.08
N TRP A 69 2.23 -68.26 -7.95
CA TRP A 69 0.87 -67.99 -7.48
C TRP A 69 0.86 -67.25 -6.15
N LEU A 70 -0.18 -66.45 -5.91
CA LEU A 70 -0.37 -65.68 -4.69
C LEU A 70 -1.79 -65.93 -4.14
N PRO A 71 -1.93 -66.28 -2.86
CA PRO A 71 -3.24 -66.35 -2.21
C PRO A 71 -3.65 -64.97 -1.70
N LEU A 72 -4.79 -64.46 -2.14
CA LEU A 72 -5.48 -63.32 -1.54
C LEU A 72 -6.57 -63.84 -0.63
N LEU A 73 -6.64 -63.30 0.59
CA LEU A 73 -7.65 -63.64 1.57
C LEU A 73 -8.57 -62.44 1.78
N GLU A 74 -9.84 -62.62 1.47
CA GLU A 74 -10.89 -61.60 1.53
C GLU A 74 -11.65 -61.65 2.87
N GLU A 75 -12.19 -60.50 3.29
CA GLU A 75 -12.93 -60.34 4.55
C GLU A 75 -14.43 -60.67 4.37
N GLU A 76 -14.73 -61.95 4.16
CA GLU A 76 -16.10 -62.50 4.24
C GLU A 76 -16.20 -63.57 5.34
N GLU A 77 -17.40 -63.80 5.89
CA GLU A 77 -17.66 -64.95 6.79
C GLU A 77 -18.56 -65.97 6.07
N PRO A 78 -18.07 -67.16 5.68
CA PRO A 78 -16.70 -67.67 5.80
C PRO A 78 -15.70 -67.00 4.83
N TYR A 79 -14.41 -67.01 5.17
CA TYR A 79 -13.37 -66.31 4.40
C TYR A 79 -13.26 -66.84 2.97
N ILE A 80 -12.94 -65.97 2.01
CA ILE A 80 -12.67 -66.37 0.62
C ILE A 80 -11.17 -66.28 0.37
N ILE A 81 -10.57 -67.36 -0.13
CA ILE A 81 -9.21 -67.33 -0.70
C ILE A 81 -9.33 -67.33 -2.22
N GLU A 82 -8.81 -66.29 -2.86
CA GLU A 82 -8.61 -66.23 -4.31
C GLU A 82 -7.13 -66.45 -4.65
N ILE A 83 -6.84 -67.26 -5.67
CA ILE A 83 -5.48 -67.46 -6.17
C ILE A 83 -5.26 -66.68 -7.46
N THR A 84 -4.32 -65.75 -7.42
CA THR A 84 -3.90 -64.95 -8.58
C THR A 84 -2.47 -65.29 -9.00
N GLN A 85 -2.11 -64.86 -10.21
CA GLN A 85 -0.74 -64.99 -10.70
C GLN A 85 0.15 -63.89 -10.13
N PHE A 86 1.41 -64.23 -9.89
CA PHE A 86 2.40 -63.23 -9.50
C PHE A 86 2.52 -62.14 -10.58
N PRO A 87 2.38 -60.84 -10.24
CA PRO A 87 2.37 -59.78 -11.23
C PRO A 87 3.71 -59.72 -11.98
N ILE A 88 3.63 -59.78 -13.32
CA ILE A 88 4.80 -59.68 -14.19
C ILE A 88 5.37 -58.27 -14.06
N ARG A 89 6.65 -58.16 -13.66
CA ARG A 89 7.33 -56.88 -13.48
C ARG A 89 7.74 -56.33 -14.85
N PRO A 90 7.16 -55.20 -15.32
CA PRO A 90 7.68 -54.55 -16.52
C PRO A 90 9.10 -54.00 -16.26
N VAL A 91 9.89 -53.88 -17.33
CA VAL A 91 11.22 -53.27 -17.26
C VAL A 91 11.04 -51.80 -16.89
N THR A 92 11.45 -51.43 -15.68
CA THR A 92 11.46 -50.04 -15.22
C THR A 92 12.67 -49.28 -15.79
N ILE A 93 12.61 -47.95 -15.73
CA ILE A 93 13.66 -47.04 -16.18
C ILE A 93 15.02 -47.43 -15.57
N SER A 94 16.11 -47.25 -16.34
CA SER A 94 17.46 -47.58 -15.89
C SER A 94 17.91 -46.71 -14.71
N LYS A 95 18.77 -47.25 -13.83
CA LYS A 95 19.32 -46.49 -12.68
C LYS A 95 19.99 -45.19 -13.11
N SER A 96 20.70 -45.19 -14.23
CA SER A 96 21.36 -43.98 -14.77
C SER A 96 20.34 -42.92 -15.17
N MET A 97 19.25 -43.32 -15.82
CA MET A 97 18.19 -42.38 -16.22
C MET A 97 17.44 -41.81 -15.00
N HIS A 98 17.29 -42.57 -13.91
CA HIS A 98 16.79 -42.00 -12.64
C HIS A 98 17.72 -40.91 -12.10
N VAL A 99 19.03 -41.15 -12.08
CA VAL A 99 20.00 -40.14 -11.61
C VAL A 99 19.93 -38.88 -12.49
N VAL A 100 19.83 -39.05 -13.82
CA VAL A 100 19.65 -37.92 -14.75
C VAL A 100 18.38 -37.13 -14.43
N LEU A 101 17.24 -37.80 -14.22
CA LEU A 101 15.98 -37.11 -13.89
C LEU A 101 16.05 -36.36 -12.55
N TRP A 102 16.74 -36.92 -11.55
CA TRP A 102 17.00 -36.24 -10.28
C TRP A 102 17.87 -35.00 -10.46
N ILE A 103 18.94 -35.09 -11.26
CA ILE A 103 19.80 -33.94 -11.58
C ILE A 103 19.02 -32.87 -12.36
N CYS A 104 18.24 -33.26 -13.37
CA CYS A 104 17.38 -32.33 -14.11
C CYS A 104 16.38 -31.64 -13.18
N SER A 105 15.77 -32.38 -12.25
CA SER A 105 14.82 -31.82 -11.31
C SER A 105 15.48 -30.82 -10.35
N LEU A 106 16.68 -31.15 -9.85
CA LEU A 106 17.49 -30.26 -9.03
C LEU A 106 17.84 -28.96 -9.77
N LEU A 107 18.23 -29.05 -11.05
CA LEU A 107 18.53 -27.87 -11.89
C LEU A 107 17.29 -27.00 -12.12
N PHE A 108 16.14 -27.61 -12.44
CA PHE A 108 14.90 -26.86 -12.63
C PHE A 108 14.44 -26.16 -11.36
N LEU A 109 14.50 -26.84 -10.21
CA LEU A 109 14.16 -26.21 -8.93
C LEU A 109 15.15 -25.09 -8.57
N THR A 110 16.43 -25.22 -8.94
CA THR A 110 17.42 -24.15 -8.74
C THR A 110 17.03 -22.89 -9.53
N LEU A 111 16.59 -23.04 -10.77
CA LEU A 111 16.10 -21.92 -11.59
C LEU A 111 14.84 -21.29 -11.00
N VAL A 112 13.91 -22.08 -10.48
CA VAL A 112 12.69 -21.59 -9.81
C VAL A 112 13.07 -20.78 -8.57
N GLY A 113 13.95 -21.31 -7.70
CA GLY A 113 14.43 -20.62 -6.52
C GLY A 113 15.15 -19.31 -6.84
N SER A 114 16.02 -19.31 -7.86
CA SER A 114 16.68 -18.08 -8.31
C SER A 114 15.69 -17.07 -8.89
N SER A 115 14.63 -17.51 -9.56
CA SER A 115 13.59 -16.61 -10.09
C SER A 115 12.71 -15.96 -9.01
N TRP A 116 12.69 -16.55 -7.81
CA TRP A 116 12.07 -15.96 -6.63
C TRP A 116 12.98 -14.91 -6.02
N GLU A 117 14.27 -15.23 -5.86
CA GLU A 117 15.25 -14.33 -5.25
C GLU A 117 15.45 -13.02 -6.02
N VAL A 118 15.42 -13.06 -7.36
CA VAL A 118 15.54 -11.85 -8.21
C VAL A 118 14.48 -10.80 -7.90
N ARG A 119 13.31 -11.19 -7.37
CA ARG A 119 12.25 -10.23 -6.99
C ARG A 119 12.54 -9.53 -5.68
N VAL A 120 13.33 -10.17 -4.83
CA VAL A 120 13.77 -9.64 -3.53
C VAL A 120 15.03 -8.79 -3.73
N ASN A 121 15.83 -9.06 -4.78
CA ASN A 121 17.09 -8.39 -5.07
C ASN A 121 17.11 -7.83 -6.51
N PRO A 122 16.76 -6.55 -6.72
CA PRO A 122 16.59 -5.97 -8.05
C PRO A 122 17.88 -5.90 -8.89
N ASP A 123 19.04 -5.85 -8.25
CA ASP A 123 20.35 -5.82 -8.92
C ASP A 123 20.75 -7.16 -9.56
N SER A 124 19.97 -8.22 -9.34
CA SER A 124 20.30 -9.58 -9.75
C SER A 124 19.40 -10.05 -10.88
N THR A 125 19.98 -10.77 -11.84
CA THR A 125 19.23 -11.53 -12.86
C THR A 125 19.17 -13.01 -12.49
N VAL A 126 18.24 -13.78 -13.08
CA VAL A 126 18.04 -15.22 -12.75
C VAL A 126 19.30 -16.08 -12.96
N LEU A 127 20.21 -15.66 -13.83
CA LEU A 127 21.45 -16.40 -14.12
C LEU A 127 22.68 -15.84 -13.38
N THR A 128 22.46 -14.91 -12.44
CA THR A 128 23.55 -14.35 -11.63
C THR A 128 24.10 -15.40 -10.68
N GLY A 129 25.41 -15.38 -10.44
CA GLY A 129 26.07 -16.39 -9.59
C GLY A 129 25.50 -16.43 -8.17
N SER A 130 25.20 -15.27 -7.56
CA SER A 130 24.60 -15.17 -6.22
C SER A 130 23.20 -15.78 -6.17
N SER A 131 22.34 -15.42 -7.14
CA SER A 131 20.96 -15.88 -7.18
C SER A 131 20.83 -17.39 -7.45
N LEU A 132 21.72 -17.94 -8.28
CA LEU A 132 21.79 -19.39 -8.50
C LEU A 132 22.26 -20.14 -7.25
N VAL A 133 23.22 -19.57 -6.49
CA VAL A 133 23.72 -20.19 -5.26
C VAL A 133 22.65 -20.18 -4.18
N SER A 134 21.96 -19.07 -3.97
CA SER A 134 20.89 -19.00 -2.97
C SER A 134 19.67 -19.81 -3.43
N GLY A 135 19.26 -19.76 -4.70
CA GLY A 135 18.26 -20.66 -5.26
C GLY A 135 18.60 -22.16 -5.09
N PHE A 136 19.88 -22.53 -5.19
CA PHE A 136 20.32 -23.91 -4.95
C PHE A 136 20.25 -24.26 -3.45
N LEU A 137 20.87 -23.45 -2.59
CA LEU A 137 21.04 -23.76 -1.17
C LEU A 137 19.76 -23.60 -0.35
N LEU A 138 18.99 -22.54 -0.60
CA LEU A 138 17.82 -22.18 0.18
C LEU A 138 16.53 -22.78 -0.39
N TYR A 139 16.49 -23.21 -1.66
CA TYR A 139 15.26 -23.74 -2.26
C TYR A 139 15.40 -25.17 -2.78
N ALA A 140 16.28 -25.40 -3.77
CA ALA A 140 16.37 -26.70 -4.46
C ALA A 140 16.88 -27.81 -3.55
N LEU A 141 17.90 -27.54 -2.73
CA LEU A 141 18.49 -28.51 -1.81
C LEU A 141 17.51 -28.93 -0.69
N PRO A 142 16.79 -28.02 0.00
CA PRO A 142 15.74 -28.39 0.94
C PRO A 142 14.64 -29.27 0.32
N MET A 143 14.10 -28.89 -0.85
CA MET A 143 13.06 -29.66 -1.56
C MET A 143 13.56 -31.05 -1.97
N MET A 144 14.70 -31.14 -2.66
CA MET A 144 15.21 -32.42 -3.13
C MET A 144 15.72 -33.29 -1.98
N GLY A 145 16.28 -32.68 -0.95
CA GLY A 145 16.72 -33.33 0.27
C GLY A 145 15.57 -33.99 1.02
N THR A 146 14.41 -33.34 1.12
CA THR A 146 13.23 -33.93 1.78
C THR A 146 12.59 -35.04 0.97
N ILE A 147 12.52 -34.90 -0.36
CA ILE A 147 12.04 -35.99 -1.23
C ILE A 147 12.99 -37.20 -1.15
N ALA A 148 14.30 -36.97 -1.09
CA ALA A 148 15.29 -38.03 -0.91
C ALA A 148 15.13 -38.72 0.45
N LEU A 149 14.98 -37.94 1.52
CA LEU A 149 14.72 -38.43 2.87
C LEU A 149 13.43 -39.24 2.93
N ALA A 150 12.33 -38.72 2.37
CA ALA A 150 11.04 -39.41 2.26
C ALA A 150 11.19 -40.74 1.51
N SER A 151 11.95 -40.75 0.42
CA SER A 151 12.22 -41.97 -0.36
C SER A 151 13.00 -43.01 0.44
N ILE A 152 14.00 -42.61 1.22
CA ILE A 152 14.81 -43.51 2.06
C ILE A 152 13.99 -44.05 3.21
N LEU A 153 13.28 -43.19 3.94
CA LEU A 153 12.45 -43.56 5.07
C LEU A 153 11.33 -44.51 4.67
N ARG A 154 10.63 -44.22 3.57
CA ARG A 154 9.59 -45.10 3.04
C ARG A 154 10.16 -46.49 2.72
N ARG A 155 11.33 -46.55 2.10
CA ARG A 155 11.99 -47.81 1.76
C ARG A 155 12.44 -48.57 2.99
N ALA A 156 12.96 -47.87 4.00
CA ALA A 156 13.33 -48.45 5.29
C ALA A 156 12.12 -49.08 5.97
N VAL A 157 11.01 -48.34 6.10
CA VAL A 157 9.75 -48.81 6.70
C VAL A 157 9.16 -49.98 5.90
N ALA A 158 9.16 -49.91 4.57
CA ALA A 158 8.68 -51.00 3.73
C ALA A 158 9.52 -52.27 3.88
N SER A 159 10.85 -52.14 3.88
CA SER A 159 11.77 -53.28 4.03
C SER A 159 11.65 -53.97 5.38
N ALA A 160 11.38 -53.22 6.45
CA ALA A 160 11.13 -53.76 7.78
C ALA A 160 9.90 -54.67 7.85
N HIS A 161 8.96 -54.53 6.91
CA HIS A 161 7.75 -55.34 6.80
C HIS A 161 7.78 -56.28 5.58
N GLY A 162 8.95 -56.53 4.98
CA GLY A 162 9.10 -57.44 3.84
C GLY A 162 8.61 -56.90 2.49
N VAL A 163 8.23 -55.62 2.41
CA VAL A 163 7.73 -54.99 1.18
C VAL A 163 8.88 -54.35 0.40
N ARG A 164 8.96 -54.62 -0.91
CA ARG A 164 9.99 -54.04 -1.80
C ARG A 164 9.43 -52.87 -2.59
N VAL A 165 9.86 -51.66 -2.23
CA VAL A 165 9.48 -50.41 -2.91
C VAL A 165 10.71 -49.75 -3.55
N ASP A 166 10.50 -49.13 -4.71
CA ASP A 166 11.54 -48.38 -5.43
C ASP A 166 11.66 -46.94 -4.92
N HIS A 167 12.68 -46.22 -5.38
CA HIS A 167 12.85 -44.80 -5.05
C HIS A 167 11.77 -43.91 -5.69
N LEU A 168 11.50 -42.78 -5.04
CA LEU A 168 10.60 -41.75 -5.57
C LEU A 168 11.25 -41.02 -6.75
N LEU A 169 10.42 -40.58 -7.70
CA LEU A 169 10.85 -39.75 -8.81
C LEU A 169 10.20 -38.35 -8.69
N PRO A 170 10.96 -37.30 -8.34
CA PRO A 170 10.46 -35.94 -8.36
C PRO A 170 10.23 -35.50 -9.81
N LEU A 171 9.06 -34.93 -10.08
CA LEU A 171 8.73 -34.29 -11.35
C LEU A 171 8.62 -32.79 -11.10
N SER A 172 9.59 -32.04 -11.61
CA SER A 172 9.58 -30.58 -11.58
C SER A 172 9.61 -30.01 -12.99
N LEU A 173 8.91 -28.89 -13.20
CA LEU A 173 9.02 -28.09 -14.41
C LEU A 173 9.57 -26.70 -14.07
N PRO A 174 10.40 -26.11 -14.95
CA PRO A 174 10.92 -24.77 -14.77
C PRO A 174 9.85 -23.74 -15.20
N PHE A 175 8.72 -23.70 -14.51
CA PHE A 175 7.80 -22.58 -14.66
C PHE A 175 8.46 -21.36 -14.03
N THR A 176 9.05 -20.50 -14.86
CA THR A 176 9.51 -19.19 -14.40
C THR A 176 8.29 -18.43 -13.93
N ILE A 177 8.35 -17.91 -12.72
CA ILE A 177 7.30 -17.06 -12.18
C ILE A 177 7.27 -15.80 -13.06
N THR A 178 6.18 -15.56 -13.77
CA THR A 178 6.00 -14.34 -14.57
C THR A 178 5.04 -13.42 -13.84
N GLY A 179 5.19 -12.10 -14.03
CA GLY A 179 4.46 -11.07 -13.28
C GLY A 179 2.93 -11.07 -13.41
N LEU A 180 2.33 -11.94 -14.24
CA LEU A 180 0.89 -11.92 -14.52
C LEU A 180 0.05 -12.90 -13.69
N ASN A 181 0.66 -13.87 -12.96
CA ASN A 181 0.08 -14.62 -11.82
C ASN A 181 0.91 -15.87 -11.48
N PRO A 182 1.43 -16.03 -10.25
CA PRO A 182 2.12 -17.26 -9.82
C PRO A 182 1.09 -18.35 -9.45
N ILE A 183 0.46 -18.97 -10.43
CA ILE A 183 -0.53 -20.05 -10.17
C ILE A 183 0.12 -21.21 -9.41
N TRP A 184 1.42 -21.48 -9.62
CA TRP A 184 2.14 -22.55 -8.92
C TRP A 184 3.63 -22.19 -8.73
N PRO A 185 4.00 -21.47 -7.65
CA PRO A 185 5.36 -20.97 -7.47
C PRO A 185 6.38 -22.06 -7.11
N PHE A 186 5.94 -23.30 -6.82
CA PHE A 186 6.81 -24.34 -6.29
C PHE A 186 7.62 -25.11 -7.36
N GLY A 187 7.23 -25.08 -8.63
CA GLY A 187 7.88 -25.86 -9.69
C GLY A 187 7.82 -27.40 -9.55
N LEU A 188 7.52 -27.95 -8.38
CA LEU A 188 7.30 -29.38 -8.13
C LEU A 188 5.85 -29.73 -8.47
N ILE A 189 5.62 -30.57 -9.47
CA ILE A 189 4.28 -30.93 -9.97
C ILE A 189 3.81 -32.24 -9.38
N GLY A 190 4.73 -33.13 -9.06
CA GLY A 190 4.36 -34.40 -8.46
C GLY A 190 5.54 -35.25 -8.07
N ILE A 191 5.22 -36.27 -7.27
CA ILE A 191 6.16 -37.30 -6.83
C ILE A 191 5.64 -38.62 -7.37
N LEU A 192 6.34 -39.17 -8.36
CA LEU A 192 5.91 -40.38 -9.06
C LEU A 192 6.50 -41.63 -8.45
N HIS A 193 5.71 -42.70 -8.54
CA HIS A 193 6.12 -44.06 -8.24
C HIS A 193 6.59 -44.73 -9.53
N LEU A 194 7.78 -45.33 -9.51
CA LEU A 194 8.30 -46.05 -10.68
C LEU A 194 7.55 -47.35 -10.97
N ARG A 195 6.95 -47.94 -9.94
CA ARG A 195 6.04 -49.08 -10.07
C ARG A 195 4.63 -48.63 -9.81
N ARG A 196 3.70 -49.21 -10.56
CA ARG A 196 2.28 -49.13 -10.23
C ARG A 196 2.02 -49.85 -8.91
N VAL A 197 0.98 -49.40 -8.21
CA VAL A 197 0.71 -49.80 -6.82
C VAL A 197 0.19 -51.25 -6.74
N ASP A 198 -0.55 -51.67 -7.78
CA ASP A 198 -0.99 -53.06 -8.03
C ASP A 198 0.15 -54.08 -8.18
N GLN A 199 1.37 -53.63 -8.47
CA GLN A 199 2.56 -54.47 -8.58
C GLN A 199 3.34 -54.61 -7.26
N ILE A 200 2.94 -53.87 -6.22
CA ILE A 200 3.58 -53.90 -4.91
C ILE A 200 2.76 -54.81 -4.00
N LEU A 201 3.40 -55.84 -3.49
CA LEU A 201 2.79 -56.81 -2.58
C LEU A 201 2.80 -56.27 -1.15
N PHE A 202 1.62 -56.05 -0.57
CA PHE A 202 1.47 -55.69 0.83
C PHE A 202 0.95 -56.90 1.63
N PRO A 203 1.57 -57.25 2.76
CA PRO A 203 1.13 -58.41 3.55
C PRO A 203 -0.22 -58.16 4.22
N ASP A 204 -0.40 -56.98 4.84
CA ASP A 204 -1.62 -56.61 5.56
C ASP A 204 -2.00 -55.14 5.30
N ARG A 205 -3.27 -54.79 5.52
CA ARG A 205 -3.80 -53.42 5.43
C ARG A 205 -3.04 -52.43 6.35
N ALA A 206 -2.61 -52.87 7.53
CA ALA A 206 -1.84 -52.04 8.46
C ALA A 206 -0.42 -51.70 7.96
N VAL A 207 0.17 -52.54 7.10
CA VAL A 207 1.47 -52.27 6.47
C VAL A 207 1.31 -51.31 5.31
N LEU A 208 0.24 -51.45 4.51
CA LEU A 208 -0.14 -50.49 3.47
C LEU A 208 -0.27 -49.07 4.04
N ALA A 209 -0.99 -48.91 5.16
CA ALA A 209 -1.15 -47.63 5.83
C ALA A 209 0.18 -47.05 6.32
N ARG A 210 1.01 -47.86 7.01
CA ARG A 210 2.32 -47.42 7.52
C ARG A 210 3.28 -46.98 6.42
N VAL A 211 3.31 -47.68 5.29
CA VAL A 211 4.19 -47.32 4.17
C VAL A 211 3.69 -46.08 3.43
N SER A 212 2.37 -45.92 3.30
CA SER A 212 1.77 -44.80 2.56
C SER A 212 1.88 -43.47 3.31
N ILE A 213 1.77 -43.48 4.64
CA ILE A 213 1.82 -42.25 5.44
C ILE A 213 3.21 -41.62 5.54
N VAL A 214 4.29 -42.39 5.32
CA VAL A 214 5.67 -41.90 5.48
C VAL A 214 5.94 -40.70 4.59
N VAL A 215 5.55 -40.76 3.31
CA VAL A 215 5.87 -39.69 2.36
C VAL A 215 5.18 -38.38 2.76
N PRO A 216 3.84 -38.29 2.85
CA PRO A 216 3.20 -37.04 3.25
C PRO A 216 3.66 -36.52 4.62
N ALA A 217 3.83 -37.41 5.62
CA ALA A 217 4.27 -36.99 6.94
C ALA A 217 5.67 -36.35 6.91
N THR A 218 6.62 -36.94 6.16
CA THR A 218 7.97 -36.38 6.04
C THR A 218 7.97 -35.02 5.34
N LEU A 219 7.17 -34.84 4.29
CA LEU A 219 7.02 -33.54 3.61
C LEU A 219 6.41 -32.48 4.54
N ILE A 220 5.34 -32.80 5.27
CA ILE A 220 4.67 -31.84 6.17
C ILE A 220 5.58 -31.43 7.33
N ILE A 221 6.24 -32.39 7.98
CA ILE A 221 7.11 -32.12 9.14
C ILE A 221 8.34 -31.31 8.71
N SER A 222 9.00 -31.71 7.61
CA SER A 222 10.14 -30.95 7.10
C SER A 222 9.75 -29.58 6.56
N GLY A 223 8.59 -29.49 5.92
CA GLY A 223 8.00 -28.24 5.45
C GLY A 223 7.79 -27.25 6.58
N LEU A 224 7.19 -27.68 7.70
CA LEU A 224 7.03 -26.84 8.88
C LEU A 224 8.37 -26.33 9.43
N ILE A 225 9.37 -27.21 9.53
CA ILE A 225 10.72 -26.84 9.99
C ILE A 225 11.34 -25.78 9.07
N PHE A 226 11.28 -25.98 7.76
CA PHE A 226 11.83 -25.03 6.80
C PHE A 226 11.05 -23.73 6.70
N SER A 227 9.72 -23.74 6.89
CA SER A 227 8.93 -22.51 6.95
C SER A 227 9.34 -21.65 8.15
N ILE A 228 9.54 -22.25 9.34
CA ILE A 228 9.98 -21.51 10.53
C ILE A 228 11.42 -20.99 10.35
N LEU A 229 12.33 -21.81 9.82
CA LEU A 229 13.70 -21.37 9.50
C LEU A 229 13.71 -20.28 8.41
N GLY A 230 12.80 -20.38 7.44
CA GLY A 230 12.61 -19.42 6.36
C GLY A 230 12.11 -18.07 6.87
N LEU A 231 11.11 -18.05 7.77
CA LEU A 231 10.65 -16.84 8.45
C LEU A 231 11.80 -16.15 9.18
N ARG A 232 12.66 -16.91 9.87
CA ARG A 232 13.84 -16.37 10.53
C ARG A 232 14.88 -15.81 9.57
N ALA A 233 15.04 -16.42 8.40
CA ALA A 233 15.99 -15.99 7.37
C ALA A 233 15.50 -14.76 6.57
N THR A 234 14.18 -14.53 6.50
CA THR A 234 13.61 -13.36 5.85
C THR A 234 13.92 -12.08 6.64
N PRO A 235 14.40 -11.00 5.99
CA PRO A 235 14.66 -9.73 6.66
C PRO A 235 13.35 -9.11 7.19
N GLY A 236 13.45 -8.31 8.26
CA GLY A 236 12.31 -7.61 8.84
C GLY A 236 11.93 -6.31 8.12
N ILE A 237 12.81 -5.79 7.29
CA ILE A 237 12.63 -4.54 6.55
C ILE A 237 12.39 -4.91 5.08
N PRO A 238 11.45 -4.25 4.37
CA PRO A 238 11.22 -4.50 2.95
C PRO A 238 12.47 -4.18 2.12
N PRO A 239 12.81 -5.03 1.12
CA PRO A 239 13.82 -4.68 0.12
C PRO A 239 13.27 -3.63 -0.86
N GLU A 240 14.16 -3.03 -1.65
CA GLU A 240 13.74 -2.17 -2.76
C GLU A 240 13.15 -3.02 -3.90
N PHE A 241 11.88 -2.80 -4.22
CA PHE A 241 11.19 -3.52 -5.27
C PHE A 241 11.18 -2.73 -6.57
N THR A 242 11.51 -3.37 -7.70
CA THR A 242 11.35 -2.80 -9.05
C THR A 242 10.13 -3.34 -9.79
N GLU A 243 9.54 -4.43 -9.28
CA GLU A 243 8.35 -5.10 -9.81
C GLU A 243 7.41 -5.44 -8.65
N MET A 244 6.13 -5.69 -8.97
CA MET A 244 5.14 -6.11 -7.98
C MET A 244 5.61 -7.33 -7.16
N PRO A 245 5.65 -7.24 -5.82
CA PRO A 245 6.01 -8.37 -4.98
C PRO A 245 4.84 -9.36 -4.85
N PHE A 246 5.17 -10.59 -4.44
CA PHE A 246 4.20 -11.65 -4.22
C PHE A 246 4.05 -11.95 -2.74
N VAL A 247 2.82 -11.94 -2.28
CA VAL A 247 2.47 -12.35 -0.92
C VAL A 247 2.28 -13.86 -0.91
N LEU A 248 2.97 -14.53 0.00
CA LEU A 248 2.78 -15.95 0.25
C LEU A 248 1.76 -16.14 1.38
N ASP A 249 0.59 -16.68 1.05
CA ASP A 249 -0.43 -16.97 2.06
C ASP A 249 -0.02 -18.23 2.83
N LEU A 250 0.49 -18.03 4.04
CA LEU A 250 1.05 -19.10 4.83
C LEU A 250 -0.05 -20.01 5.40
N ASN A 251 0.35 -21.22 5.77
CA ASN A 251 -0.54 -22.11 6.50
C ASN A 251 -0.74 -21.56 7.93
N TRP A 252 -1.96 -21.63 8.45
CA TRP A 252 -2.31 -21.20 9.82
C TRP A 252 -1.31 -21.68 10.88
N LEU A 253 -0.77 -22.89 10.76
CA LEU A 253 0.17 -23.44 11.72
C LEU A 253 1.51 -22.69 11.68
N VAL A 254 1.96 -22.29 10.49
CA VAL A 254 3.17 -21.48 10.31
C VAL A 254 2.93 -20.06 10.84
N GLU A 255 1.74 -19.49 10.62
CA GLU A 255 1.39 -18.15 11.11
C GLU A 255 1.35 -18.07 12.64
N ILE A 256 0.68 -19.01 13.30
CA ILE A 256 0.61 -19.05 14.76
C ILE A 256 1.98 -19.32 15.37
N THR A 257 2.76 -20.22 14.80
CA THR A 257 4.11 -20.51 15.32
C THR A 257 5.06 -19.33 15.09
N GLY A 258 4.95 -18.64 13.96
CA GLY A 258 5.75 -17.44 13.67
C GLY A 258 5.42 -16.27 14.58
N THR A 259 4.14 -15.98 14.78
CA THR A 259 3.68 -14.91 15.69
C THR A 259 4.06 -15.21 17.14
N LEU A 260 3.93 -16.46 17.59
CA LEU A 260 4.36 -16.89 18.94
C LEU A 260 5.87 -16.72 19.16
N LEU A 261 6.68 -16.82 18.10
CA LEU A 261 8.13 -16.59 18.14
C LEU A 261 8.51 -15.10 18.02
N GLY A 262 7.53 -14.20 17.89
CA GLY A 262 7.73 -12.75 17.78
C GLY A 262 8.16 -12.28 16.39
N PHE A 263 7.93 -13.09 15.34
CA PHE A 263 8.17 -12.64 13.97
C PHE A 263 6.95 -11.86 13.46
N ASP A 264 7.22 -10.76 12.73
CA ASP A 264 6.20 -10.13 11.91
C ASP A 264 5.94 -10.99 10.67
N VAL A 265 4.93 -11.85 10.78
CA VAL A 265 4.58 -12.83 9.74
C VAL A 265 3.98 -12.16 8.52
N VAL A 266 3.22 -11.07 8.71
CA VAL A 266 2.52 -10.36 7.63
C VAL A 266 3.52 -9.66 6.73
N ALA A 267 4.48 -8.93 7.30
CA ALA A 267 5.54 -8.31 6.52
C ALA A 267 6.43 -9.36 5.82
N ARG A 268 6.89 -10.37 6.55
CA ARG A 268 7.84 -11.38 6.02
C ARG A 268 7.24 -12.33 4.98
N SER A 269 5.92 -12.41 4.86
CA SER A 269 5.27 -13.20 3.81
C SER A 269 5.28 -12.50 2.45
N GLN A 270 5.39 -11.16 2.42
CA GLN A 270 5.40 -10.33 1.22
C GLN A 270 6.73 -10.38 0.45
N TRP A 271 7.85 -10.61 1.17
CA TRP A 271 9.17 -10.85 0.57
C TRP A 271 9.82 -12.12 1.11
N ALA A 272 9.05 -13.21 1.10
CA ALA A 272 9.45 -14.49 1.63
C ALA A 272 10.83 -14.93 1.10
N SER A 273 11.69 -15.44 1.99
CA SER A 273 12.94 -16.07 1.55
C SER A 273 12.67 -17.33 0.71
N PRO A 274 13.56 -17.75 -0.20
CA PRO A 274 13.38 -18.99 -0.94
C PRO A 274 13.20 -20.22 -0.02
N LEU A 275 13.81 -20.19 1.17
CA LEU A 275 13.62 -21.24 2.18
C LEU A 275 12.17 -21.31 2.69
N LEU A 276 11.55 -20.16 2.96
CA LEU A 276 10.15 -20.08 3.37
C LEU A 276 9.23 -20.64 2.26
N LEU A 277 9.48 -20.27 1.00
CA LEU A 277 8.75 -20.81 -0.15
C LEU A 277 8.88 -22.35 -0.23
N SER A 278 10.09 -22.88 -0.02
CA SER A 278 10.33 -24.32 -0.05
C SER A 278 9.59 -25.06 1.07
N GLY A 279 9.56 -24.49 2.28
CA GLY A 279 8.86 -25.07 3.43
C GLY A 279 7.35 -25.11 3.21
N HIS A 280 6.78 -23.98 2.78
CA HIS A 280 5.38 -23.86 2.46
C HIS A 280 4.96 -24.81 1.33
N GLY A 281 5.74 -24.86 0.23
CA GLY A 281 5.49 -25.77 -0.89
C GLY A 281 5.49 -27.25 -0.50
N LEU A 282 6.39 -27.68 0.39
CA LEU A 282 6.41 -29.05 0.91
C LEU A 282 5.15 -29.38 1.74
N MET A 283 4.65 -28.43 2.54
CA MET A 283 3.42 -28.61 3.29
C MET A 283 2.21 -28.74 2.35
N VAL A 284 2.10 -27.87 1.33
CA VAL A 284 1.02 -27.91 0.33
C VAL A 284 1.04 -29.24 -0.44
N VAL A 285 2.20 -29.66 -0.94
CA VAL A 285 2.32 -30.95 -1.65
C VAL A 285 2.05 -32.13 -0.73
N GLY A 286 2.50 -32.07 0.53
CA GLY A 286 2.19 -33.08 1.54
C GLY A 286 0.69 -33.20 1.81
N PHE A 287 -0.02 -32.08 1.92
CA PHE A 287 -1.48 -32.02 2.05
C PHE A 287 -2.18 -32.66 0.85
N ILE A 288 -1.79 -32.28 -0.37
CA ILE A 288 -2.38 -32.81 -1.61
C ILE A 288 -2.22 -34.33 -1.69
N LEU A 289 -1.08 -34.88 -1.28
CA LEU A 289 -0.83 -36.32 -1.27
C LEU A 289 -1.68 -37.09 -0.24
N LEU A 290 -2.25 -36.43 0.77
CA LEU A 290 -3.18 -37.03 1.74
C LEU A 290 -4.62 -37.05 1.27
N LEU A 291 -4.96 -36.30 0.22
CA LEU A 291 -6.31 -36.34 -0.35
C LEU A 291 -6.62 -37.73 -0.93
N PRO A 292 -7.87 -38.21 -0.84
CA PRO A 292 -8.29 -39.51 -1.36
C PRO A 292 -8.45 -39.49 -2.90
N ILE A 293 -7.36 -39.17 -3.59
CA ILE A 293 -7.26 -39.14 -5.06
C ILE A 293 -6.64 -40.45 -5.54
N PRO A 294 -7.21 -41.13 -6.55
CA PRO A 294 -6.66 -42.40 -7.03
C PRO A 294 -5.16 -42.35 -7.32
N ASN A 295 -4.42 -43.38 -6.86
CA ASN A 295 -2.95 -43.50 -6.86
C ASN A 295 -2.17 -42.60 -5.90
N PHE A 296 -2.81 -41.72 -5.13
CA PHE A 296 -2.13 -40.94 -4.11
C PHE A 296 -2.05 -41.72 -2.79
N PRO A 297 -1.06 -41.43 -1.93
CA PRO A 297 -0.96 -42.05 -0.61
C PRO A 297 -2.24 -41.95 0.23
N GLY A 298 -3.00 -40.85 0.10
CA GLY A 298 -4.30 -40.67 0.74
C GLY A 298 -5.35 -41.70 0.33
N ASP A 299 -5.38 -42.08 -0.95
CA ASP A 299 -6.26 -43.13 -1.46
C ASP A 299 -5.84 -44.51 -0.94
N HIS A 300 -4.54 -44.80 -0.87
CA HIS A 300 -4.05 -46.05 -0.27
C HIS A 300 -4.40 -46.16 1.22
N LEU A 301 -4.39 -45.02 1.93
CA LEU A 301 -4.81 -44.95 3.32
C LEU A 301 -6.32 -45.20 3.45
N TYR A 302 -7.11 -44.66 2.53
CA TYR A 302 -8.54 -44.95 2.46
C TYR A 302 -8.80 -46.44 2.16
N THR A 303 -8.10 -47.04 1.20
CA THR A 303 -8.17 -48.49 0.92
C THR A 303 -7.73 -49.34 2.11
N ALA A 304 -6.71 -48.91 2.86
CA ALA A 304 -6.30 -49.60 4.08
C ALA A 304 -7.37 -49.55 5.19
N LEU A 305 -8.21 -48.52 5.21
CA LEU A 305 -9.29 -48.35 6.20
C LEU A 305 -10.56 -49.14 5.84
N ARG A 306 -10.92 -49.20 4.56
CA ARG A 306 -12.16 -49.80 4.08
C ARG A 306 -12.03 -51.22 3.52
N GLY A 307 -10.87 -51.58 2.99
CA GLY A 307 -10.70 -52.81 2.19
C GLY A 307 -10.71 -52.52 0.69
N SER A 308 -10.17 -53.43 -0.12
CA SER A 308 -10.05 -53.19 -1.56
C SER A 308 -11.38 -53.38 -2.30
N GLN A 309 -12.20 -54.34 -1.86
CA GLN A 309 -13.50 -54.65 -2.45
C GLN A 309 -14.52 -53.51 -2.26
N ASP A 310 -14.65 -53.00 -1.03
CA ASP A 310 -15.51 -51.85 -0.69
C ASP A 310 -15.17 -50.58 -1.50
N VAL A 311 -13.90 -50.43 -1.93
CA VAL A 311 -13.46 -49.27 -2.72
C VAL A 311 -13.86 -49.40 -4.20
N VAL A 312 -14.07 -50.63 -4.69
CA VAL A 312 -14.53 -50.92 -6.05
C VAL A 312 -16.04 -50.75 -6.19
N ASP A 313 -16.77 -50.85 -5.08
CA ASP A 313 -18.22 -50.73 -5.07
C ASP A 313 -18.72 -49.39 -5.64
N THR A 314 -19.59 -49.51 -6.65
CA THR A 314 -20.28 -48.37 -7.30
C THR A 314 -20.83 -47.31 -6.33
N PRO A 315 -21.53 -47.66 -5.22
CA PRO A 315 -22.05 -46.67 -4.30
C PRO A 315 -20.96 -45.90 -3.52
N GLU A 316 -19.90 -46.58 -3.07
CA GLU A 316 -18.79 -45.91 -2.36
C GLU A 316 -17.95 -45.07 -3.33
N GLN A 317 -17.80 -45.52 -4.58
CA GLN A 317 -17.20 -44.71 -5.63
C GLN A 317 -17.98 -43.42 -5.92
N ALA A 318 -19.31 -43.50 -5.94
CA ALA A 318 -20.17 -42.34 -6.08
C ALA A 318 -20.10 -41.41 -4.85
N ARG A 319 -20.00 -41.96 -3.64
CA ARG A 319 -19.84 -41.18 -2.40
C ARG A 319 -18.54 -40.41 -2.36
N LEU A 320 -17.42 -41.05 -2.69
CA LEU A 320 -16.11 -40.40 -2.75
C LEU A 320 -16.05 -39.37 -3.87
N LEU A 321 -16.67 -39.64 -5.03
CA LEU A 321 -16.83 -38.65 -6.08
C LEU A 321 -17.57 -37.41 -5.54
N LEU A 322 -18.70 -37.61 -4.87
CA LEU A 322 -19.46 -36.51 -4.27
C LEU A 322 -18.64 -35.73 -3.23
N MET A 323 -17.87 -36.43 -2.38
CA MET A 323 -16.95 -35.79 -1.43
C MET A 323 -15.84 -34.97 -2.10
N THR A 324 -15.40 -35.34 -3.30
CA THR A 324 -14.40 -34.55 -4.06
C THR A 324 -15.03 -33.40 -4.85
N VAL A 325 -16.22 -33.60 -5.43
CA VAL A 325 -16.87 -32.63 -6.32
C VAL A 325 -17.52 -31.49 -5.54
N ILE A 326 -18.15 -31.75 -4.39
CA ILE A 326 -18.79 -30.69 -3.59
C ILE A 326 -17.79 -29.60 -3.18
N PRO A 327 -16.61 -29.91 -2.59
CA PRO A 327 -15.61 -28.89 -2.27
C PRO A 327 -15.11 -28.14 -3.50
N VAL A 328 -14.91 -28.83 -4.63
CA VAL A 328 -14.46 -28.21 -5.89
C VAL A 328 -15.49 -27.21 -6.41
N ILE A 329 -16.79 -27.54 -6.31
CA ILE A 329 -17.88 -26.63 -6.66
C ILE A 329 -17.92 -25.43 -5.71
N ILE A 330 -17.75 -25.64 -4.39
CA ILE A 330 -17.69 -24.54 -3.41
C ILE A 330 -16.52 -23.60 -3.72
N VAL A 331 -15.35 -24.16 -4.02
CA VAL A 331 -14.17 -23.38 -4.41
C VAL A 331 -14.42 -22.62 -5.71
N TYR A 332 -15.08 -23.22 -6.68
CA TYR A 332 -15.47 -22.55 -7.92
C TYR A 332 -16.40 -21.35 -7.68
N PHE A 333 -17.38 -21.47 -6.77
CA PHE A 333 -18.29 -20.37 -6.45
C PHE A 333 -17.66 -19.24 -5.62
N THR A 334 -16.55 -19.51 -4.93
CA THR A 334 -15.87 -18.52 -4.08
C THR A 334 -14.81 -17.69 -4.80
N GLY A 335 -14.46 -17.99 -6.06
CA GLY A 335 -13.56 -17.15 -6.88
C GLY A 335 -12.55 -17.89 -7.76
N GLN A 336 -11.50 -17.17 -8.18
CA GLN A 336 -10.48 -17.56 -9.19
C GLN A 336 -9.44 -18.57 -8.71
N TYR A 337 -9.83 -19.62 -7.98
CA TYR A 337 -8.88 -20.57 -7.38
C TYR A 337 -8.54 -21.74 -8.32
N TRP A 338 -7.86 -21.44 -9.43
CA TRP A 338 -7.56 -22.38 -10.51
C TRP A 338 -6.81 -23.65 -10.08
N VAL A 339 -5.92 -23.56 -9.08
CA VAL A 339 -5.14 -24.72 -8.58
C VAL A 339 -6.06 -25.78 -7.99
N TRP A 340 -6.99 -25.39 -7.12
CA TRP A 340 -7.93 -26.29 -6.49
C TRP A 340 -8.91 -26.90 -7.50
N ILE A 341 -9.34 -26.11 -8.49
CA ILE A 341 -10.14 -26.60 -9.61
C ILE A 341 -9.35 -27.63 -10.43
N ALA A 342 -8.07 -27.41 -10.70
CA ALA A 342 -7.22 -28.35 -11.43
C ALA A 342 -7.01 -29.66 -10.65
N ILE A 343 -6.75 -29.58 -9.34
CA ILE A 343 -6.62 -30.77 -8.46
C ILE A 343 -7.95 -31.54 -8.41
N GLY A 344 -9.06 -30.83 -8.25
CA GLY A 344 -10.40 -31.40 -8.29
C GLY A 344 -10.73 -32.10 -9.60
N SER A 345 -10.43 -31.45 -10.71
CA SER A 345 -10.61 -31.99 -12.05
C SER A 345 -9.75 -33.23 -12.29
N LEU A 346 -8.50 -33.22 -11.81
CA LEU A 346 -7.62 -34.40 -11.83
C LEU A 346 -8.18 -35.55 -10.99
N ALA A 347 -8.74 -35.25 -9.81
CA ALA A 347 -9.36 -36.25 -8.94
C ALA A 347 -10.57 -36.90 -9.62
N VAL A 348 -11.43 -36.10 -10.23
CA VAL A 348 -12.59 -36.55 -11.01
C VAL A 348 -12.13 -37.36 -12.23
N TRP A 349 -11.20 -36.83 -13.02
CA TRP A 349 -10.68 -37.48 -14.22
C TRP A 349 -10.10 -38.86 -13.92
N ARG A 350 -9.23 -38.97 -12.90
CA ARG A 350 -8.64 -40.26 -12.50
C ARG A 350 -9.66 -41.28 -12.02
N ARG A 351 -10.81 -40.84 -11.54
CA ARG A 351 -11.89 -41.72 -11.08
C ARG A 351 -12.76 -42.23 -12.22
N PHE A 352 -12.86 -41.48 -13.32
CA PHE A 352 -13.64 -41.85 -14.52
C PHE A 352 -12.82 -42.52 -15.62
N GLN A 353 -11.49 -42.65 -15.48
CA GLN A 353 -10.70 -43.44 -16.41
C GLN A 353 -11.16 -44.91 -16.37
N SER A 354 -11.60 -45.41 -17.53
CA SER A 354 -12.25 -46.71 -17.70
C SER A 354 -11.35 -47.94 -17.52
N ASP A 355 -10.04 -47.73 -17.43
CA ASP A 355 -9.09 -48.78 -17.07
C ASP A 355 -9.13 -48.91 -15.54
N ALA A 356 -9.35 -50.14 -15.04
CA ALA A 356 -9.44 -50.43 -13.61
C ALA A 356 -8.42 -49.64 -12.80
N ILE A 357 -8.91 -48.80 -11.88
CA ILE A 357 -8.07 -48.04 -10.95
C ILE A 357 -7.11 -49.05 -10.31
N PRO A 358 -5.78 -48.87 -10.45
CA PRO A 358 -4.82 -49.87 -9.96
C PRO A 358 -4.87 -49.90 -8.43
N LEU A 359 -5.57 -50.89 -7.88
CA LEU A 359 -5.73 -51.08 -6.44
C LEU A 359 -4.43 -51.65 -5.84
N PRO A 360 -4.08 -51.28 -4.60
CA PRO A 360 -2.97 -51.91 -3.90
C PRO A 360 -3.23 -53.40 -3.67
N LEU A 361 -2.25 -54.25 -4.01
CA LEU A 361 -2.36 -55.68 -3.84
C LEU A 361 -2.07 -56.06 -2.38
N VAL A 362 -3.13 -56.31 -1.59
CA VAL A 362 -3.06 -56.71 -0.18
C VAL A 362 -3.35 -58.21 -0.06
N LEU A 363 -2.44 -58.98 0.54
CA LEU A 363 -2.59 -60.43 0.69
C LEU A 363 -3.65 -60.80 1.74
N ASN A 364 -3.63 -60.11 2.89
CA ASN A 364 -4.51 -60.38 4.01
C ASN A 364 -5.47 -59.21 4.22
N GLU A 365 -6.67 -59.34 3.69
CA GLU A 365 -7.74 -58.37 3.93
C GLU A 365 -8.51 -58.65 5.22
N ALA A 366 -8.57 -59.91 5.64
CA ALA A 366 -9.33 -60.40 6.78
C ALA A 366 -8.75 -60.07 8.19
N THR A 367 -7.76 -59.18 8.30
CA THR A 367 -7.17 -58.85 9.62
C THR A 367 -8.21 -58.28 10.60
N PRO A 368 -8.39 -58.87 11.81
CA PRO A 368 -9.54 -58.60 12.67
C PRO A 368 -9.60 -57.17 13.27
N PRO A 369 -10.81 -56.69 13.63
CA PRO A 369 -11.09 -55.31 14.01
C PRO A 369 -10.39 -54.80 15.29
N GLU A 370 -9.93 -55.67 16.20
CA GLU A 370 -9.16 -55.25 17.40
C GLU A 370 -7.80 -54.58 17.06
N ARG A 371 -7.26 -54.84 15.87
CA ARG A 371 -6.07 -54.19 15.30
C ARG A 371 -6.37 -53.51 13.98
N SER A 372 -7.60 -53.00 13.83
CA SER A 372 -7.97 -52.19 12.68
C SER A 372 -6.98 -51.02 12.55
N PRO A 373 -6.40 -50.79 11.36
CA PRO A 373 -5.60 -49.60 11.11
C PRO A 373 -6.36 -48.31 11.43
N GLY A 374 -7.70 -48.34 11.44
CA GLY A 374 -8.59 -47.21 11.74
C GLY A 374 -8.25 -46.42 13.00
N ASN A 375 -7.95 -47.10 14.12
CA ASN A 375 -7.79 -46.44 15.42
C ASN A 375 -6.63 -45.44 15.48
N TRP A 376 -5.57 -45.65 14.69
CA TRP A 376 -4.43 -44.73 14.64
C TRP A 376 -4.34 -43.98 13.30
N VAL A 377 -4.78 -44.59 12.19
CA VAL A 377 -4.70 -43.96 10.86
C VAL A 377 -5.61 -42.74 10.79
N ILE A 378 -6.86 -42.85 11.25
CA ILE A 378 -7.83 -41.74 11.22
C ILE A 378 -7.30 -40.51 11.98
N PRO A 379 -6.90 -40.60 13.26
CA PRO A 379 -6.42 -39.41 13.98
C PRO A 379 -5.12 -38.86 13.40
N VAL A 380 -4.21 -39.69 12.90
CA VAL A 380 -2.95 -39.19 12.31
C VAL A 380 -3.21 -38.49 10.98
N ILE A 381 -4.06 -39.03 10.10
CA ILE A 381 -4.46 -38.35 8.85
C ILE A 381 -5.14 -37.03 9.16
N LEU A 382 -6.09 -37.02 10.09
CA LEU A 382 -6.79 -35.80 10.49
C LEU A 382 -5.81 -34.76 11.04
N CYS A 383 -4.89 -35.17 11.91
CA CYS A 383 -3.86 -34.30 12.46
C CYS A 383 -2.97 -33.71 11.36
N LEU A 384 -2.51 -34.52 10.41
CA LEU A 384 -1.68 -34.06 9.30
C LEU A 384 -2.47 -33.14 8.34
N LEU A 385 -3.71 -33.48 7.99
CA LEU A 385 -4.56 -32.65 7.14
C LEU A 385 -4.85 -31.30 7.78
N VAL A 386 -5.16 -31.27 9.08
CA VAL A 386 -5.38 -30.03 9.82
C VAL A 386 -4.08 -29.24 9.91
N ALA A 387 -2.97 -29.87 10.30
CA ALA A 387 -1.66 -29.20 10.40
C ALA A 387 -1.13 -28.65 9.07
N SER A 388 -1.47 -29.30 7.95
CA SER A 388 -1.01 -28.90 6.61
C SER A 388 -2.06 -28.18 5.78
N LEU A 389 -3.22 -27.85 6.37
CA LEU A 389 -4.33 -27.18 5.68
C LEU A 389 -3.85 -25.86 5.04
N PRO A 390 -3.80 -25.78 3.71
CA PRO A 390 -3.39 -24.58 3.01
C PRO A 390 -4.52 -23.55 2.97
N SER A 391 -4.14 -22.30 2.76
CA SER A 391 -5.03 -21.19 2.43
C SER A 391 -5.72 -21.38 1.07
N LEU A 392 -6.80 -20.61 0.84
CA LEU A 392 -7.56 -20.66 -0.42
C LEU A 392 -6.73 -20.16 -1.60
N GLN A 393 -6.00 -19.06 -1.42
CA GLN A 393 -4.92 -18.61 -2.30
C GLN A 393 -3.60 -19.09 -1.72
N ILE A 394 -2.72 -19.62 -2.56
CA ILE A 394 -1.38 -20.07 -2.15
C ILE A 394 -0.40 -18.89 -2.19
N SER A 395 -0.55 -18.03 -3.21
CA SER A 395 0.20 -16.81 -3.39
C SER A 395 -0.57 -15.86 -4.30
N HIS A 396 -0.43 -14.56 -4.09
CA HIS A 396 -1.05 -13.53 -4.92
C HIS A 396 -0.09 -12.34 -5.13
N ALA A 397 -0.34 -11.57 -6.20
CA ALA A 397 0.40 -10.32 -6.45
C ALA A 397 -0.19 -9.19 -5.60
N MET A 398 0.67 -8.38 -4.99
CA MET A 398 0.24 -7.19 -4.28
C MET A 398 0.00 -6.07 -5.31
N ALA A 399 -1.24 -5.58 -5.40
CA ALA A 399 -1.63 -4.62 -6.43
C ALA A 399 -1.09 -3.21 -6.11
N ASP A 400 -1.32 -2.73 -4.89
CA ASP A 400 -0.99 -1.36 -4.46
C ASP A 400 0.40 -1.28 -3.79
N TRP A 401 1.35 -2.07 -4.28
CA TRP A 401 2.67 -2.22 -3.66
C TRP A 401 3.54 -0.95 -3.77
N ASP A 402 3.29 -0.15 -4.80
CA ASP A 402 3.85 1.16 -5.08
C ASP A 402 2.97 2.31 -4.54
N GLY A 403 1.94 1.98 -3.76
CA GLY A 403 1.05 2.95 -3.13
C GLY A 403 1.80 4.03 -2.33
N ASP A 404 1.24 5.23 -2.38
CA ASP A 404 1.80 6.45 -1.79
C ASP A 404 1.45 6.55 -0.29
N LEU A 405 1.29 7.77 0.23
CA LEU A 405 0.87 8.03 1.61
C LEU A 405 -0.65 7.83 1.77
N ASP A 406 -1.07 7.16 2.84
CA ASP A 406 -2.48 7.09 3.22
C ASP A 406 -2.84 8.27 4.13
N THR A 407 -3.70 9.16 3.63
CA THR A 407 -4.19 10.33 4.38
C THR A 407 -5.63 10.18 4.87
N SER A 408 -6.24 9.00 4.70
CA SER A 408 -7.67 8.81 4.96
C SER A 408 -8.08 9.02 6.42
N ASP A 409 -7.17 8.75 7.36
CA ASP A 409 -7.40 8.89 8.81
C ASP A 409 -7.02 10.29 9.36
N TRP A 410 -6.60 11.23 8.51
CA TRP A 410 -6.13 12.54 8.96
C TRP A 410 -7.28 13.46 9.40
N LEU A 411 -7.02 14.24 10.44
CA LEU A 411 -7.98 15.19 10.99
C LEU A 411 -8.28 16.31 9.99
N THR A 412 -9.56 16.64 9.84
CA THR A 412 -10.05 17.74 8.98
C THR A 412 -10.46 18.97 9.78
N GLU A 413 -10.79 18.81 11.07
CA GLU A 413 -11.18 19.88 11.98
C GLU A 413 -10.68 19.60 13.40
N PHE A 414 -10.22 20.63 14.11
CA PHE A 414 -9.80 20.53 15.51
C PHE A 414 -10.07 21.82 16.29
N ASP A 415 -10.61 21.66 17.50
CA ASP A 415 -10.85 22.74 18.44
C ASP A 415 -9.77 22.78 19.52
N ILE A 416 -8.98 23.86 19.55
CA ILE A 416 -8.08 24.16 20.66
C ILE A 416 -8.92 24.61 21.86
N GLY A 417 -8.75 23.95 23.00
CA GLY A 417 -9.38 24.33 24.26
C GLY A 417 -8.85 25.63 24.87
N MET A 418 -8.92 25.71 26.20
CA MET A 418 -8.33 26.83 26.98
C MET A 418 -6.80 26.73 27.11
N GLU A 419 -6.17 25.68 26.60
CA GLU A 419 -4.72 25.57 26.57
C GLU A 419 -4.13 26.52 25.51
N ASN A 420 -2.98 27.12 25.84
CA ASN A 420 -2.30 28.06 24.94
C ASN A 420 -1.45 27.36 23.88
N GLU A 421 -1.18 26.07 24.07
CA GLU A 421 -0.31 25.27 23.21
C GLU A 421 -0.94 23.90 22.99
N THR A 422 -0.96 23.47 21.74
CA THR A 422 -1.44 22.14 21.36
C THR A 422 -0.55 21.53 20.30
N VAL A 423 -0.35 20.21 20.38
CA VAL A 423 0.41 19.44 19.39
C VAL A 423 -0.56 18.54 18.64
N LEU A 424 -0.74 18.81 17.35
CA LEU A 424 -1.51 18.00 16.42
C LEU A 424 -0.63 16.86 15.91
N LYS A 425 -1.21 15.67 15.71
CA LYS A 425 -0.48 14.46 15.34
C LYS A 425 -1.10 13.85 14.08
N PHE A 426 -0.26 13.59 13.08
CA PHE A 426 -0.64 12.98 11.81
C PHE A 426 0.25 11.78 11.56
N ASP A 427 -0.35 10.61 11.46
CA ASP A 427 0.37 9.37 11.19
C ASP A 427 0.75 9.32 9.70
N LEU A 428 2.05 9.20 9.41
CA LEU A 428 2.59 9.05 8.08
C LEU A 428 2.68 7.55 7.75
N GLN A 429 1.57 6.95 7.30
CA GLN A 429 1.53 5.55 6.89
C GLN A 429 1.57 5.45 5.37
N SER A 430 2.40 4.55 4.83
CA SER A 430 2.35 4.24 3.40
C SER A 430 1.27 3.21 3.12
N SER A 431 0.50 3.43 2.06
CA SER A 431 -0.41 2.45 1.48
C SER A 431 0.33 1.32 0.76
N GLY A 432 1.56 1.59 0.29
CA GLY A 432 2.45 0.63 -0.34
C GLY A 432 3.55 0.09 0.58
N VAL A 433 4.40 -0.76 0.03
CA VAL A 433 5.48 -1.44 0.77
C VAL A 433 6.87 -0.85 0.47
N GLN A 434 6.97 -0.06 -0.60
CA GLN A 434 8.19 0.68 -0.88
C GLN A 434 8.47 1.73 0.20
N SER A 435 9.75 1.88 0.53
CA SER A 435 10.21 3.01 1.33
C SER A 435 9.95 4.31 0.56
N ARG A 436 9.29 5.26 1.21
CA ARG A 436 9.01 6.58 0.65
C ARG A 436 9.70 7.62 1.50
N SER A 437 10.41 8.52 0.84
CA SER A 437 11.00 9.68 1.49
C SER A 437 10.67 10.91 0.68
N GLY A 438 10.53 12.03 1.37
CA GLY A 438 10.10 13.28 0.77
C GLY A 438 10.18 14.44 1.74
N LEU A 439 9.53 15.52 1.35
CA LEU A 439 9.47 16.78 2.07
C LEU A 439 8.03 17.09 2.43
N ILE A 440 7.83 17.68 3.60
CA ILE A 440 6.53 18.14 4.10
C ILE A 440 6.67 19.63 4.39
N HIS A 441 5.69 20.40 3.93
CA HIS A 441 5.55 21.82 4.25
C HIS A 441 4.17 22.09 4.82
N VAL A 442 4.15 22.90 5.87
CA VAL A 442 2.92 23.32 6.54
C VAL A 442 2.76 24.82 6.41
N SER A 443 1.63 25.23 5.86
CA SER A 443 1.24 26.63 5.71
C SER A 443 -0.04 26.89 6.48
N ALA A 444 -0.17 28.09 7.04
CA ALA A 444 -1.37 28.51 7.75
C ALA A 444 -1.97 29.75 7.07
N THR A 445 -3.29 29.78 6.90
CA THR A 445 -4.01 30.88 6.23
C THR A 445 -5.23 31.32 7.06
N GLY A 446 -5.65 32.58 6.91
CA GLY A 446 -6.74 33.18 7.69
C GLY A 446 -6.24 34.10 8.80
N ALA A 447 -6.87 34.05 9.98
CA ALA A 447 -6.54 34.93 11.11
C ALA A 447 -5.29 34.45 11.88
N VAL A 448 -4.16 34.37 11.15
CA VAL A 448 -2.89 33.80 11.62
C VAL A 448 -1.95 34.80 12.30
N SER A 449 -2.29 36.09 12.35
CA SER A 449 -1.43 37.10 12.98
C SER A 449 -1.13 36.74 14.45
N GLY A 450 0.16 36.75 14.80
CA GLY A 450 0.66 36.41 16.14
C GLY A 450 0.70 34.92 16.49
N TRP A 451 0.21 34.02 15.63
CA TRP A 451 0.34 32.58 15.84
C TRP A 451 1.75 32.09 15.52
N LEU A 452 2.19 31.07 16.27
CA LEU A 452 3.46 30.40 16.01
C LEU A 452 3.18 28.92 15.72
N PHE A 453 3.55 28.52 14.50
CA PHE A 453 3.43 27.16 13.99
C PHE A 453 4.82 26.60 13.75
N ASP A 454 5.16 25.54 14.48
CA ASP A 454 6.38 24.78 14.25
C ASP A 454 6.04 23.31 13.99
N ILE A 455 6.81 22.65 13.13
CA ILE A 455 6.62 21.22 12.85
C ILE A 455 7.78 20.36 13.34
N ARG A 456 7.49 19.09 13.58
CA ARG A 456 8.45 18.05 13.96
C ARG A 456 8.11 16.76 13.23
N CYS A 457 9.14 16.15 12.65
CA CYS A 457 9.06 14.84 12.00
C CYS A 457 10.00 13.87 12.71
N ASP A 458 9.78 12.55 12.60
CA ASP A 458 10.41 11.54 13.47
C ASP A 458 11.95 11.60 13.59
N ASP A 459 12.64 12.07 12.54
CA ASP A 459 14.11 12.17 12.54
C ASP A 459 14.65 13.42 13.28
N GLN A 460 13.77 14.32 13.74
CA GLN A 460 14.13 15.58 14.38
C GLN A 460 13.74 15.61 15.86
N SER A 461 14.68 16.04 16.72
CA SER A 461 14.45 16.14 18.16
C SER A 461 13.61 17.34 18.58
N ASP A 462 13.67 18.43 17.80
CA ASP A 462 13.12 19.73 18.16
C ASP A 462 12.17 20.23 17.07
N PHE A 463 11.15 20.98 17.49
CA PHE A 463 10.26 21.71 16.59
C PHE A 463 11.02 22.86 15.93
N ASN A 464 11.02 22.93 14.60
CA ASN A 464 11.77 23.97 13.90
C ASN A 464 11.15 24.31 12.54
N GLY A 465 10.55 25.50 12.44
CA GLY A 465 10.03 26.03 11.18
C GLY A 465 8.83 25.25 10.65
N THR A 466 8.56 25.44 9.36
CA THR A 466 7.38 24.92 8.66
C THR A 466 7.70 23.79 7.67
N ASP A 467 8.98 23.40 7.58
CA ASP A 467 9.48 22.40 6.62
C ASP A 467 10.18 21.25 7.34
N CYS A 468 9.93 20.02 6.88
CA CYS A 468 10.62 18.84 7.38
C CYS A 468 10.84 17.80 6.27
N THR A 469 11.82 16.93 6.48
CA THR A 469 12.03 15.72 5.68
C THR A 469 11.39 14.52 6.38
N TYR A 470 10.72 13.65 5.63
CA TYR A 470 10.22 12.38 6.14
C TYR A 470 10.83 11.20 5.38
N SER A 471 10.95 10.08 6.08
CA SER A 471 11.33 8.79 5.51
C SER A 471 10.50 7.71 6.21
N ILE A 472 9.59 7.08 5.47
CA ILE A 472 8.66 6.09 5.98
C ILE A 472 8.80 4.76 5.25
N ASN A 473 8.53 3.68 5.97
CA ASN A 473 8.50 2.32 5.45
C ASN A 473 7.20 1.65 5.91
N ALA A 474 6.74 0.60 5.23
CA ALA A 474 5.51 -0.13 5.62
C ALA A 474 5.53 -0.76 7.02
N VAL A 475 6.70 -0.92 7.64
CA VAL A 475 6.86 -1.52 8.97
C VAL A 475 7.06 -0.48 10.06
N GLU A 476 7.59 0.69 9.70
CA GLU A 476 7.89 1.80 10.62
C GLU A 476 7.14 3.03 10.10
N PRO A 477 5.89 3.24 10.56
CA PRO A 477 5.13 4.43 10.20
C PRO A 477 5.80 5.66 10.81
N GLY A 478 5.80 6.75 10.05
CA GLY A 478 6.31 8.02 10.53
C GLY A 478 5.25 8.79 11.32
N LEU A 479 5.68 9.80 12.06
CA LEU A 479 4.79 10.76 12.71
C LEU A 479 5.16 12.20 12.33
N LEU A 480 4.16 12.95 11.86
CA LEU A 480 4.21 14.40 11.72
C LEU A 480 3.50 15.03 12.91
N GLU A 481 4.19 15.91 13.62
CA GLU A 481 3.60 16.69 14.70
C GLU A 481 3.66 18.19 14.38
N ILE A 482 2.52 18.87 14.50
CA ILE A 482 2.40 20.31 14.29
C ILE A 482 2.09 20.96 15.63
N ARG A 483 2.98 21.82 16.10
CA ARG A 483 2.83 22.61 17.32
C ARG A 483 2.20 23.94 16.96
N ALA A 484 1.00 24.19 17.48
CA ALA A 484 0.31 25.47 17.37
C ALA A 484 0.32 26.19 18.72
N VAL A 485 0.90 27.39 18.77
CA VAL A 485 0.95 28.25 19.96
C VAL A 485 0.08 29.47 19.73
N ARG A 486 -0.92 29.64 20.59
CA ARG A 486 -1.87 30.75 20.54
C ARG A 486 -1.21 32.04 21.07
N PRO A 487 -1.38 33.19 20.37
CA PRO A 487 -0.97 34.48 20.90
C PRO A 487 -1.76 34.89 22.14
N ASN A 488 -1.10 35.60 23.07
CA ASN A 488 -1.77 36.17 24.24
C ASN A 488 -2.42 37.50 23.88
N GLN A 489 -3.60 37.77 24.46
CA GLN A 489 -4.30 39.07 24.33
C GLN A 489 -4.68 39.43 22.87
N THR A 490 -5.02 38.42 22.08
CA THR A 490 -5.52 38.58 20.70
C THR A 490 -6.87 37.90 20.54
N ILE A 491 -7.72 38.47 19.70
CA ILE A 491 -8.94 37.82 19.23
C ILE A 491 -8.51 36.85 18.13
N VAL A 492 -8.82 35.58 18.29
CA VAL A 492 -8.41 34.53 17.34
C VAL A 492 -9.49 34.29 16.29
N GLY A 493 -9.16 33.74 15.13
CA GLY A 493 -10.16 33.32 14.15
C GLY A 493 -9.99 31.88 13.72
N MET A 494 -10.78 31.47 12.73
CA MET A 494 -10.57 30.17 12.09
C MET A 494 -9.29 30.23 11.26
N ILE A 495 -8.45 29.21 11.38
CA ILE A 495 -7.20 29.09 10.63
C ILE A 495 -7.29 27.84 9.79
N ASN A 496 -6.94 27.95 8.50
CA ASN A 496 -6.81 26.79 7.64
C ASN A 496 -5.33 26.40 7.53
N ILE A 497 -4.99 25.21 8.01
CA ILE A 497 -3.67 24.61 7.94
C ILE A 497 -3.62 23.75 6.68
N GLY A 498 -2.79 24.14 5.73
CA GLY A 498 -2.48 23.37 4.53
C GLY A 498 -1.18 22.58 4.71
N ILE A 499 -1.28 21.26 4.64
CA ILE A 499 -0.14 20.33 4.61
C ILE A 499 0.11 19.95 3.16
N HIS A 500 1.31 20.22 2.68
CA HIS A 500 1.76 19.87 1.34
C HIS A 500 2.92 18.90 1.43
N ILE A 501 2.85 17.80 0.68
CA ILE A 501 3.82 16.72 0.72
C ILE A 501 4.30 16.41 -0.68
N GLU A 502 5.61 16.41 -0.85
CA GLU A 502 6.27 16.05 -2.10
C GLU A 502 7.23 14.88 -1.91
N GLY A 503 7.11 13.87 -2.78
CA GLY A 503 8.04 12.75 -2.81
C GLY A 503 9.41 13.17 -3.37
N SER A 504 10.50 12.62 -2.82
CA SER A 504 11.88 12.90 -3.25
C SER A 504 12.18 12.61 -4.74
N ARG A 505 11.31 11.83 -5.40
CA ARG A 505 11.42 11.49 -6.84
C ARG A 505 10.49 12.34 -7.72
N GLY A 506 9.75 13.28 -7.15
CA GLY A 506 8.77 14.12 -7.85
C GLY A 506 7.58 13.33 -8.42
N ASP A 507 7.36 12.11 -7.93
CA ASP A 507 6.31 11.18 -8.37
C ASP A 507 5.02 11.29 -7.56
N MET A 508 5.06 11.97 -6.41
CA MET A 508 3.97 12.09 -5.47
C MET A 508 3.81 13.54 -5.00
N GLU A 509 2.60 14.07 -5.12
CA GLU A 509 2.18 15.35 -4.55
C GLU A 509 0.85 15.15 -3.81
N VAL A 510 0.83 15.40 -2.51
CA VAL A 510 -0.37 15.25 -1.67
C VAL A 510 -0.65 16.56 -0.95
N HIS A 511 -1.90 17.03 -1.06
CA HIS A 511 -2.38 18.21 -0.34
C HIS A 511 -3.50 17.81 0.63
N HIS A 512 -3.35 18.20 1.89
CA HIS A 512 -4.38 18.02 2.92
C HIS A 512 -4.62 19.34 3.63
N SER A 513 -5.89 19.71 3.82
CA SER A 513 -6.28 20.94 4.49
C SER A 513 -7.08 20.64 5.75
N MET A 514 -6.84 21.40 6.82
CA MET A 514 -7.48 21.23 8.12
C MET A 514 -7.89 22.57 8.71
N ILE A 515 -9.09 22.62 9.31
CA ILE A 515 -9.58 23.80 10.01
C ILE A 515 -9.19 23.73 11.49
N LEU A 516 -8.50 24.76 11.97
CA LEU A 516 -8.14 24.96 13.36
C LEU A 516 -9.05 26.04 13.97
N ASN A 517 -9.84 25.62 14.94
CA ASN A 517 -10.72 26.48 15.72
C ASN A 517 -10.15 26.64 17.14
N SER A 518 -10.54 27.69 17.83
CA SER A 518 -10.15 27.94 19.23
C SER A 518 -11.39 28.17 20.07
N SER A 519 -11.50 27.59 21.25
CA SER A 519 -12.65 27.70 22.16
C SER A 519 -12.25 28.31 23.50
N GLY A 520 -13.21 28.90 24.22
CA GLY A 520 -12.98 29.50 25.54
C GLY A 520 -12.19 30.82 25.52
N VAL A 521 -12.03 31.43 24.34
CA VAL A 521 -11.40 32.75 24.14
C VAL A 521 -12.23 33.60 23.18
N PRO A 522 -12.10 34.94 23.20
CA PRO A 522 -12.75 35.81 22.23
C PRO A 522 -12.29 35.46 20.81
N ARG A 523 -13.23 35.20 19.91
CA ARG A 523 -12.90 34.73 18.56
C ARG A 523 -13.85 35.20 17.47
N ILE A 524 -13.42 35.07 16.22
CA ILE A 524 -14.26 35.20 15.04
C ILE A 524 -14.65 33.82 14.48
N LEU A 525 -15.84 33.73 13.90
CA LEU A 525 -16.37 32.51 13.27
C LEU A 525 -15.90 32.31 11.82
N ASP A 526 -15.19 33.28 11.25
CA ASP A 526 -14.68 33.25 9.88
C ASP A 526 -13.14 33.23 9.88
N GLN A 527 -12.52 33.00 8.72
CA GLN A 527 -11.06 33.12 8.55
C GLN A 527 -10.59 34.59 8.51
N GLY A 528 -11.52 35.53 8.34
CA GLY A 528 -11.22 36.95 8.20
C GLY A 528 -12.46 37.76 7.83
N TRP A 529 -12.25 38.95 7.29
CA TRP A 529 -13.30 39.89 6.92
C TRP A 529 -13.95 39.51 5.60
N SER A 530 -15.27 39.33 5.60
CA SER A 530 -16.06 38.99 4.41
C SER A 530 -16.95 40.15 3.96
N LYS A 531 -17.19 40.28 2.66
CA LYS A 531 -17.98 41.36 2.05
C LYS A 531 -19.46 41.10 2.27
N ASN A 532 -20.14 42.11 2.78
CA ASN A 532 -21.59 42.08 2.88
C ASN A 532 -22.22 42.18 1.49
N VAL A 533 -23.23 41.35 1.21
CA VAL A 533 -23.92 41.32 -0.08
C VAL A 533 -24.74 42.60 -0.33
N GLU A 534 -25.18 43.26 0.73
CA GLU A 534 -26.12 44.41 0.65
C GLU A 534 -25.45 45.78 0.65
N ALA A 535 -24.19 45.88 1.10
CA ALA A 535 -23.45 47.14 1.23
C ALA A 535 -21.96 46.95 0.93
N PRO A 536 -21.22 47.99 0.49
CA PRO A 536 -19.76 47.93 0.32
C PRO A 536 -19.04 47.98 1.68
N SER A 537 -19.39 47.04 2.56
CA SER A 537 -18.86 46.91 3.91
C SER A 537 -18.33 45.51 4.12
N HIS A 538 -17.22 45.39 4.84
CA HIS A 538 -16.65 44.12 5.24
C HIS A 538 -17.05 43.83 6.68
N CYS A 539 -17.48 42.60 6.96
CA CYS A 539 -18.02 42.19 8.24
C CYS A 539 -17.28 40.96 8.78
N VAL A 540 -17.26 40.84 10.11
CA VAL A 540 -16.83 39.66 10.85
C VAL A 540 -17.90 39.29 11.88
N GLN A 541 -18.05 38.00 12.13
CA GLN A 541 -18.92 37.48 13.19
C GLN A 541 -18.06 37.10 14.40
N MET A 542 -18.33 37.70 15.56
CA MET A 542 -17.54 37.53 16.78
C MET A 542 -18.33 36.77 17.85
N VAL A 543 -17.63 35.93 18.61
CA VAL A 543 -18.12 35.22 19.80
C VAL A 543 -17.32 35.69 21.01
N LEU A 544 -18.03 36.13 22.05
CA LEU A 544 -17.45 36.82 23.21
C LEU A 544 -17.89 36.22 24.57
N ASP A 545 -18.60 35.09 24.54
CA ASP A 545 -19.18 34.39 25.68
C ASP A 545 -18.17 34.03 26.80
N SER A 546 -16.88 33.92 26.47
CA SER A 546 -15.78 33.60 27.38
C SER A 546 -15.36 34.73 28.34
N ILE A 547 -15.72 35.98 28.07
CA ILE A 547 -15.22 37.15 28.81
C ILE A 547 -16.03 37.42 30.09
N GLY A 548 -17.35 37.28 30.03
CA GLY A 548 -18.26 37.49 31.15
C GLY A 548 -18.27 38.90 31.77
N GLN A 549 -17.73 39.91 31.06
CA GLN A 549 -17.65 41.31 31.49
C GLN A 549 -18.13 42.26 30.39
N ALA A 550 -18.41 43.52 30.75
CA ALA A 550 -18.67 44.56 29.78
C ALA A 550 -17.36 44.98 29.08
N ALA A 551 -17.48 45.37 27.81
CA ALA A 551 -16.33 45.71 26.97
C ALA A 551 -16.70 46.84 26.01
N ASN A 552 -15.69 47.49 25.45
CA ASN A 552 -15.85 48.49 24.40
C ASN A 552 -15.05 48.06 23.16
N LEU A 553 -15.72 47.99 22.02
CA LEU A 553 -15.08 47.66 20.75
C LEU A 553 -14.83 48.94 19.96
N SER A 554 -13.59 49.16 19.53
CA SER A 554 -13.17 50.31 18.72
C SER A 554 -12.17 49.88 17.65
N LEU A 555 -11.95 50.73 16.65
CA LEU A 555 -10.83 50.57 15.71
C LEU A 555 -9.53 51.10 16.31
N SER A 556 -8.43 50.44 15.98
CA SER A 556 -7.09 50.96 16.32
C SER A 556 -6.84 52.30 15.61
N THR A 557 -6.38 53.30 16.37
CA THR A 557 -6.01 54.63 15.86
C THR A 557 -4.49 54.80 15.84
N SER A 558 -3.76 53.73 15.46
CA SER A 558 -2.31 53.80 15.35
C SER A 558 -1.90 54.76 14.23
N PRO A 559 -0.98 55.71 14.48
CA PRO A 559 -0.52 56.68 13.47
C PRO A 559 0.30 56.05 12.32
N SER A 560 0.59 54.74 12.36
CA SER A 560 1.35 54.03 11.32
C SER A 560 0.47 53.52 10.18
N SER A 561 -0.80 53.19 10.43
CA SER A 561 -1.73 52.69 9.42
C SER A 561 -2.67 53.81 9.02
N HIS A 562 -2.48 54.39 7.83
CA HIS A 562 -3.33 55.44 7.29
C HIS A 562 -4.70 54.92 6.78
N SER A 563 -5.23 53.87 7.40
CA SER A 563 -6.41 53.17 6.95
C SER A 563 -7.67 53.82 7.53
N ASP A 564 -8.28 54.72 6.77
CA ASP A 564 -9.55 55.40 7.11
C ASP A 564 -10.74 54.41 7.05
N TRP A 565 -10.77 53.43 7.94
CA TRP A 565 -11.91 52.53 8.13
C TRP A 565 -12.95 53.19 9.03
N THR A 566 -14.24 53.07 8.68
CA THR A 566 -15.33 53.55 9.52
C THR A 566 -16.27 52.42 9.94
N LEU A 567 -16.49 52.28 11.25
CA LEU A 567 -17.41 51.30 11.81
C LEU A 567 -18.89 51.67 11.56
N ILE A 568 -19.67 50.69 11.11
CA ILE A 568 -21.11 50.81 10.93
C ILE A 568 -21.77 50.59 12.30
N GLY A 569 -22.02 51.67 13.03
CA GLY A 569 -22.56 51.63 14.40
C GLY A 569 -22.05 52.75 15.31
N GLY A 570 -21.05 53.53 14.88
CA GLY A 570 -20.38 54.57 15.66
C GLY A 570 -18.91 54.26 15.85
N HIS A 571 -18.12 55.21 16.37
CA HIS A 571 -16.67 55.00 16.60
C HIS A 571 -16.40 53.92 17.66
N ASN A 572 -17.30 53.76 18.62
CA ASN A 572 -17.21 52.83 19.73
C ASN A 572 -18.53 52.05 19.84
N ILE A 573 -18.46 50.72 19.91
CA ILE A 573 -19.61 49.84 20.12
C ILE A 573 -19.56 49.32 21.56
N PRO A 574 -20.40 49.84 22.48
CA PRO A 574 -20.41 49.38 23.86
C PRO A 574 -21.10 48.03 23.99
N ILE A 575 -20.41 47.08 24.62
CA ILE A 575 -20.87 45.71 24.88
C ILE A 575 -21.22 45.61 26.36
N VAL A 576 -22.52 45.62 26.66
CA VAL A 576 -23.03 45.64 28.06
C VAL A 576 -22.97 44.25 28.70
N ASP A 577 -23.22 43.20 27.92
CA ASP A 577 -23.16 41.81 28.38
C ASP A 577 -22.56 40.94 27.27
N SER A 578 -21.30 40.52 27.46
CA SER A 578 -20.57 39.69 26.50
C SER A 578 -21.10 38.25 26.42
N MET A 579 -21.85 37.77 27.43
CA MET A 579 -22.41 36.41 27.44
C MET A 579 -23.56 36.21 26.44
N ASN A 580 -24.16 37.28 25.93
CA ASN A 580 -25.21 37.18 24.91
C ASN A 580 -24.68 36.79 23.53
N PHE A 581 -23.37 36.97 23.29
CA PHE A 581 -22.76 36.74 21.98
C PHE A 581 -22.10 35.36 21.94
N THR A 582 -22.92 34.36 21.60
CA THR A 582 -22.54 32.93 21.51
C THR A 582 -22.39 32.51 20.04
N GLU A 583 -21.91 31.30 19.77
CA GLU A 583 -21.85 30.75 18.39
C GLU A 583 -23.20 30.78 17.66
N ASN A 584 -24.31 30.56 18.39
CA ASN A 584 -25.65 30.55 17.80
C ASN A 584 -26.21 31.96 17.55
N GLU A 585 -25.71 32.96 18.26
CA GLU A 585 -26.10 34.37 18.15
C GLU A 585 -24.84 35.26 18.19
N PRO A 586 -24.03 35.26 17.12
CA PRO A 586 -22.76 35.99 17.10
C PRO A 586 -22.97 37.51 16.93
N LEU A 587 -22.00 38.29 17.41
CA LEU A 587 -21.95 39.73 17.17
C LEU A 587 -21.40 40.00 15.77
N THR A 588 -22.22 40.53 14.87
CA THR A 588 -21.76 40.98 13.55
C THR A 588 -21.20 42.41 13.64
N VAL A 589 -19.93 42.57 13.30
CA VAL A 589 -19.25 43.87 13.24
C VAL A 589 -18.88 44.17 11.80
N CYS A 590 -19.29 45.33 11.29
CA CYS A 590 -19.02 45.73 9.91
C CYS A 590 -18.27 47.06 9.85
N ALA A 591 -17.28 47.13 8.95
CA ALA A 591 -16.51 48.32 8.65
C ALA A 591 -16.58 48.64 7.14
N SER A 592 -16.72 49.91 6.80
CA SER A 592 -16.66 50.38 5.41
C SER A 592 -15.29 51.02 5.14
N PRO A 593 -14.62 50.66 4.02
CA PRO A 593 -13.39 51.30 3.60
C PRO A 593 -13.67 52.67 2.98
N SER A 594 -12.73 53.60 3.15
CA SER A 594 -12.65 54.81 2.31
C SER A 594 -11.97 54.49 0.97
N GLU A 595 -11.97 55.43 0.02
CA GLU A 595 -11.37 55.24 -1.31
C GLU A 595 -9.85 54.98 -1.29
N ILE A 596 -9.14 55.36 -0.21
CA ILE A 596 -7.69 55.14 -0.08
C ILE A 596 -7.32 53.91 0.76
N THR A 597 -8.28 53.33 1.46
CA THR A 597 -8.02 52.35 2.51
C THR A 597 -7.42 51.06 1.97
N ILE A 598 -7.92 50.55 0.84
CA ILE A 598 -7.44 49.31 0.22
C ILE A 598 -6.00 49.47 -0.30
N PRO A 599 -5.67 50.52 -1.10
CA PRO A 599 -4.30 50.74 -1.58
C PRO A 599 -3.25 50.93 -0.49
N THR A 600 -3.63 51.46 0.67
CA THR A 600 -2.73 51.69 1.81
C THR A 600 -2.63 50.52 2.78
N SER A 601 -3.39 49.45 2.57
CA SER A 601 -3.45 48.37 3.54
C SER A 601 -2.16 47.55 3.56
N GLU A 602 -1.71 47.20 4.76
CA GLU A 602 -0.57 46.32 4.95
C GLU A 602 -0.94 44.87 4.59
N ARG A 603 0.08 44.02 4.40
CA ARG A 603 -0.10 42.59 4.12
C ARG A 603 -0.06 41.80 5.42
N SER A 604 -0.95 40.83 5.51
CA SER A 604 -0.96 39.78 6.53
C SER A 604 0.10 38.72 6.21
N THR A 605 0.48 37.91 7.20
CA THR A 605 1.47 36.83 7.06
C THR A 605 1.01 35.70 6.12
N ASP A 606 -0.29 35.61 5.84
CA ASP A 606 -0.87 34.71 4.83
C ASP A 606 -0.85 35.30 3.40
N GLY A 607 -0.26 36.48 3.22
CA GLY A 607 -0.08 37.13 1.92
C GLY A 607 -1.27 37.92 1.40
N ARG A 608 -2.39 37.92 2.13
CA ARG A 608 -3.58 38.72 1.83
C ARG A 608 -3.47 40.13 2.42
N LEU A 609 -4.32 41.06 1.97
CA LEU A 609 -4.40 42.38 2.58
C LEU A 609 -5.01 42.29 3.98
N LEU A 610 -4.41 42.96 4.95
CA LEU A 610 -4.94 43.06 6.30
C LEU A 610 -6.24 43.89 6.28
N GLY A 611 -7.23 43.47 7.07
CA GLY A 611 -8.43 44.25 7.33
C GLY A 611 -8.24 45.29 8.44
N PRO A 612 -9.32 45.97 8.86
CA PRO A 612 -9.25 46.88 10.00
C PRO A 612 -8.89 46.15 11.30
N THR A 613 -7.96 46.73 12.06
CA THR A 613 -7.58 46.22 13.39
C THR A 613 -8.65 46.58 14.42
N LEU A 614 -9.35 45.58 14.96
CA LEU A 614 -10.30 45.79 16.06
C LEU A 614 -9.59 45.69 17.40
N VAL A 615 -9.93 46.61 18.31
CA VAL A 615 -9.48 46.61 19.69
C VAL A 615 -10.70 46.47 20.59
N LEU A 616 -10.73 45.40 21.36
CA LEU A 616 -11.70 45.13 22.41
C LEU A 616 -11.06 45.48 23.76
N GLU A 617 -11.51 46.57 24.37
CA GLU A 617 -11.04 47.03 25.67
C GLU A 617 -12.04 46.64 26.76
N LEU A 618 -11.58 45.91 27.76
CA LEU A 618 -12.36 45.51 28.93
C LEU A 618 -12.37 46.61 30.00
N ASP A 619 -13.36 46.57 30.88
CA ASP A 619 -13.47 47.51 32.01
C ASP A 619 -12.27 47.45 32.97
N ASP A 620 -11.55 46.33 33.01
CA ASP A 620 -10.32 46.14 33.80
C ASP A 620 -9.05 46.69 33.13
N GLY A 621 -9.18 47.22 31.90
CA GLY A 621 -8.10 47.80 31.10
C GLY A 621 -7.32 46.78 30.27
N VAL A 622 -7.69 45.50 30.27
CA VAL A 622 -7.11 44.49 29.37
C VAL A 622 -7.65 44.72 27.96
N ARG A 623 -6.76 44.66 26.96
CA ARG A 623 -7.09 44.89 25.55
C ARG A 623 -6.81 43.64 24.74
N PHE A 624 -7.80 43.23 23.95
CA PHE A 624 -7.66 42.19 22.94
C PHE A 624 -7.65 42.81 21.55
N VAL A 625 -6.72 42.39 20.70
CA VAL A 625 -6.58 42.91 19.33
C VAL A 625 -6.92 41.84 18.31
N LEU A 626 -7.74 42.17 17.31
CA LEU A 626 -7.99 41.33 16.13
C LEU A 626 -7.22 41.91 14.94
N GLU A 627 -6.37 41.10 14.36
CA GLU A 627 -5.75 41.33 13.05
C GLU A 627 -6.11 40.16 12.16
N ALA A 628 -6.94 40.41 11.15
CA ALA A 628 -7.45 39.38 10.25
C ALA A 628 -7.45 39.89 8.81
N PRO A 629 -7.21 39.01 7.82
CA PRO A 629 -7.14 39.39 6.41
C PRO A 629 -8.52 39.71 5.82
N LEU A 630 -8.53 40.45 4.72
CA LEU A 630 -9.68 40.62 3.83
C LEU A 630 -9.79 39.40 2.92
N LEU A 631 -10.92 38.68 2.99
CA LEU A 631 -11.09 37.44 2.22
C LEU A 631 -11.47 37.68 0.75
N ASP A 632 -12.14 38.80 0.47
CA ASP A 632 -12.69 39.10 -0.87
C ASP A 632 -11.89 40.13 -1.66
N VAL A 633 -10.84 40.72 -1.07
CA VAL A 633 -10.05 41.76 -1.72
C VAL A 633 -8.66 41.23 -2.01
N ILE A 634 -8.32 41.11 -3.29
CA ILE A 634 -7.01 40.67 -3.78
C ILE A 634 -6.53 41.72 -4.77
N THR A 635 -5.30 42.20 -4.58
CA THR A 635 -4.68 43.14 -5.54
C THR A 635 -4.43 42.44 -6.87
N SER A 636 -4.59 43.16 -7.98
CA SER A 636 -4.42 42.56 -9.31
C SER A 636 -3.06 42.86 -9.90
N VAL A 637 -2.47 41.90 -10.60
CA VAL A 637 -1.25 42.06 -11.40
C VAL A 637 -1.59 41.97 -12.88
N VAL A 638 -1.03 42.88 -13.67
CA VAL A 638 -1.30 42.98 -15.10
C VAL A 638 -0.48 41.98 -15.90
N VAL A 639 -1.17 41.04 -16.55
CA VAL A 639 -0.58 40.05 -17.45
C VAL A 639 -0.49 40.62 -18.87
N PRO A 640 0.73 40.78 -19.42
CA PRO A 640 0.94 41.19 -20.80
C PRO A 640 0.68 40.03 -21.76
N VAL A 641 0.22 40.34 -22.98
CA VAL A 641 -0.07 39.33 -24.03
C VAL A 641 1.14 38.47 -24.38
N ASP A 642 2.35 39.04 -24.33
CA ASP A 642 3.60 38.37 -24.70
C ASP A 642 4.36 37.77 -23.48
N GLY A 643 3.78 37.81 -22.28
CA GLY A 643 4.43 37.42 -21.03
C GLY A 643 5.41 38.47 -20.49
N TRP A 644 5.82 38.35 -19.22
CA TRP A 644 6.80 39.27 -18.62
C TRP A 644 8.22 38.89 -19.02
N PRO A 645 9.04 39.83 -19.50
CA PRO A 645 10.45 39.57 -19.79
C PRO A 645 11.27 39.48 -18.51
N VAL A 646 12.21 38.53 -18.46
CA VAL A 646 13.18 38.35 -17.37
C VAL A 646 14.57 38.61 -17.96
N ASN A 647 15.29 39.60 -17.43
CA ASN A 647 16.62 40.01 -17.89
C ASN A 647 17.64 39.99 -16.73
N GLY A 648 17.91 38.81 -16.19
CA GLY A 648 18.84 38.63 -15.06
C GLY A 648 18.25 38.93 -13.68
N THR A 649 17.12 39.64 -13.62
CA THR A 649 16.33 39.91 -12.41
C THR A 649 14.87 39.52 -12.64
N LEU A 650 14.23 38.92 -11.62
CA LEU A 650 12.81 38.59 -11.66
C LEU A 650 11.96 39.87 -11.51
N PRO A 651 10.81 39.96 -12.19
CA PRO A 651 9.90 41.12 -12.09
C PRO A 651 9.07 41.13 -10.79
N PHE A 652 9.49 40.38 -9.77
CA PHE A 652 8.84 40.30 -8.47
C PHE A 652 9.87 40.11 -7.37
N ILE A 653 9.46 40.42 -6.14
CA ILE A 653 10.27 40.22 -4.95
C ILE A 653 10.12 38.77 -4.50
N GLY A 654 11.24 38.08 -4.32
CA GLY A 654 11.29 36.68 -3.92
C GLY A 654 11.91 35.77 -4.98
N GLY A 655 12.08 34.50 -4.61
CA GLY A 655 12.77 33.50 -5.43
C GLY A 655 11.82 32.50 -6.10
N ALA A 656 10.53 32.50 -5.77
CA ALA A 656 9.56 31.54 -6.30
C ALA A 656 8.27 32.19 -6.77
N ILE A 657 7.67 31.56 -7.77
CA ILE A 657 6.38 31.94 -8.38
C ILE A 657 5.50 30.69 -8.47
N GLY A 658 4.23 30.87 -8.17
CA GLY A 658 3.22 29.84 -8.27
C GLY A 658 1.96 30.36 -8.92
N TRP A 659 1.22 29.48 -9.59
CA TRP A 659 -0.06 29.80 -10.19
C TRP A 659 -1.09 28.74 -9.83
N SER A 660 -2.31 29.18 -9.55
CA SER A 660 -3.46 28.32 -9.33
C SER A 660 -4.73 29.05 -9.77
N GLN A 661 -5.77 28.29 -10.10
CA GLN A 661 -7.01 28.87 -10.62
C GLN A 661 -7.80 29.64 -9.54
N ASN A 662 -7.88 29.12 -8.31
CA ASN A 662 -8.80 29.62 -7.28
C ASN A 662 -8.17 29.84 -5.90
N MET A 663 -6.95 29.36 -5.67
CA MET A 663 -6.31 29.37 -4.35
C MET A 663 -4.88 29.92 -4.45
N SER A 664 -4.29 30.31 -3.32
CA SER A 664 -2.85 30.63 -3.27
C SER A 664 -2.03 29.35 -3.28
N SER A 665 -0.82 29.39 -3.84
CA SER A 665 0.13 28.27 -3.75
C SER A 665 0.90 28.34 -2.43
N PRO A 666 1.21 27.21 -1.77
CA PRO A 666 2.01 27.22 -0.56
C PRO A 666 3.44 27.65 -0.88
N CYS A 667 4.06 28.48 -0.03
CA CYS A 667 5.43 28.94 -0.20
C CYS A 667 6.45 27.93 0.28
N ALA A 668 6.45 26.82 -0.42
CA ALA A 668 7.44 25.79 -0.41
C ALA A 668 8.87 26.31 -0.60
N GLU A 669 9.79 25.95 0.29
CA GLU A 669 11.21 26.22 0.05
C GLU A 669 11.85 25.31 -1.01
N PHE A 670 11.13 24.29 -1.50
CA PHE A 670 11.71 23.02 -1.96
C PHE A 670 11.78 22.77 -3.48
N VAL A 671 11.03 23.49 -4.33
CA VAL A 671 11.03 23.24 -5.79
C VAL A 671 12.06 24.11 -6.51
N ARG A 672 13.31 23.65 -6.69
CA ARG A 672 14.34 24.40 -7.43
C ARG A 672 14.41 24.02 -8.91
N LEU A 673 14.10 24.97 -9.77
CA LEU A 673 14.49 24.96 -11.18
C LEU A 673 15.88 25.57 -11.33
N ASP A 674 16.70 24.98 -12.19
CA ASP A 674 17.93 25.58 -12.70
C ASP A 674 17.60 26.31 -14.02
N PRO A 675 17.26 27.62 -14.00
CA PRO A 675 16.90 28.34 -15.22
C PRO A 675 18.12 28.44 -16.14
N MET A 676 18.03 27.78 -17.31
CA MET A 676 18.96 27.94 -18.42
C MET A 676 18.83 29.35 -19.05
N GLU A 677 19.82 29.78 -19.83
CA GLU A 677 19.65 30.95 -20.72
C GLU A 677 18.51 30.70 -21.73
N ASN A 678 17.57 31.65 -21.84
CA ASN A 678 16.37 31.64 -22.70
C ASN A 678 15.27 30.66 -22.27
N PHE A 679 14.87 30.68 -20.99
CA PHE A 679 13.76 29.88 -20.50
C PHE A 679 12.40 30.56 -20.77
N THR A 680 11.34 29.75 -20.90
CA THR A 680 9.96 30.23 -20.86
C THR A 680 9.22 29.46 -19.78
N TRP A 681 8.74 30.18 -18.78
CA TRP A 681 7.92 29.63 -17.71
C TRP A 681 6.45 29.72 -18.09
N SER A 682 5.73 28.62 -17.93
CA SER A 682 4.27 28.58 -18.04
C SER A 682 3.76 27.45 -17.16
N PRO A 683 2.67 27.64 -16.39
CA PRO A 683 2.13 26.59 -15.55
C PRO A 683 1.71 25.38 -16.39
N VAL A 684 1.92 24.17 -15.86
CA VAL A 684 1.66 22.92 -16.59
C VAL A 684 0.15 22.71 -16.69
N SER A 685 -0.38 22.74 -17.92
CA SER A 685 -1.80 22.52 -18.19
C SER A 685 -2.25 21.11 -17.77
N GLY A 686 -3.24 21.01 -16.88
CA GLY A 686 -3.86 19.74 -16.46
C GLY A 686 -3.63 19.34 -15.00
N VAL A 687 -2.86 20.12 -14.24
CA VAL A 687 -2.75 19.98 -12.78
C VAL A 687 -3.69 21.02 -12.16
N GLU A 688 -4.78 20.58 -11.54
CA GLU A 688 -5.72 21.48 -10.82
C GLU A 688 -5.16 21.98 -9.47
N GLY A 689 -3.96 21.53 -9.10
CA GLY A 689 -3.31 21.75 -7.81
C GLY A 689 -2.48 23.03 -7.70
N HIS A 690 -1.81 23.17 -6.56
CA HIS A 690 -0.97 24.30 -6.21
C HIS A 690 0.42 24.17 -6.83
N GLN A 691 0.68 24.85 -7.94
CA GLN A 691 2.02 24.85 -8.53
C GLN A 691 2.85 25.97 -7.91
N ILE A 692 4.07 25.65 -7.47
CA ILE A 692 5.09 26.62 -7.09
C ILE A 692 6.45 26.18 -7.63
N GLU A 693 7.17 27.12 -8.22
CA GLU A 693 8.48 26.89 -8.80
C GLU A 693 9.44 27.98 -8.31
N ARG A 694 10.59 27.57 -7.76
CA ARG A 694 11.66 28.44 -7.27
C ARG A 694 12.80 28.47 -8.29
N PHE A 695 13.32 29.65 -8.58
CA PHE A 695 14.44 29.85 -9.51
C PHE A 695 15.77 29.84 -8.76
N SER A 696 16.78 29.14 -9.29
CA SER A 696 18.16 29.23 -8.76
C SER A 696 18.89 30.48 -9.29
N GLU A 697 19.74 31.08 -8.45
CA GLU A 697 20.65 32.14 -8.86
C GLU A 697 21.95 31.54 -9.42
N PRO A 698 22.53 32.07 -10.53
CA PRO A 698 22.12 33.26 -11.27
C PRO A 698 20.98 32.99 -12.29
N ILE A 699 20.09 33.98 -12.44
CA ILE A 699 18.92 33.89 -13.32
C ILE A 699 19.32 34.27 -14.75
N GLY A 700 19.05 33.40 -15.72
CA GLY A 700 19.24 33.68 -17.14
C GLY A 700 18.15 34.58 -17.73
N ASN A 701 18.30 35.00 -18.99
CA ASN A 701 17.22 35.71 -19.69
C ASN A 701 16.06 34.75 -20.00
N GLY A 702 14.81 35.21 -19.93
CA GLY A 702 13.65 34.38 -20.18
C GLY A 702 12.33 35.15 -20.24
N THR A 703 11.21 34.41 -20.29
CA THR A 703 9.85 34.98 -20.26
C THR A 703 8.95 34.21 -19.29
N LEU A 704 8.14 34.93 -18.50
CA LEU A 704 7.12 34.37 -17.62
C LEU A 704 5.75 34.55 -18.27
N ASN A 705 5.06 33.46 -18.57
CA ASN A 705 3.80 33.47 -19.32
C ASN A 705 2.70 32.67 -18.62
N PRO A 706 2.07 33.20 -17.55
CA PRO A 706 0.91 32.57 -16.94
C PRO A 706 -0.35 32.77 -17.80
N PRO A 707 -1.41 31.99 -17.55
CA PRO A 707 -2.75 32.27 -18.05
C PRO A 707 -3.25 33.67 -17.67
N PRO A 708 -4.15 34.27 -18.47
CA PRO A 708 -4.66 35.63 -18.24
C PRO A 708 -5.59 35.76 -17.02
N GLU A 709 -6.02 34.62 -16.46
CA GLU A 709 -6.89 34.54 -15.29
C GLU A 709 -6.28 33.60 -14.24
N GLY A 710 -6.68 33.77 -12.98
CA GLY A 710 -6.24 32.96 -11.85
C GLY A 710 -5.53 33.79 -10.79
N ILE A 711 -4.88 33.09 -9.87
CA ILE A 711 -4.14 33.66 -8.74
C ILE A 711 -2.67 33.32 -8.93
N ILE A 712 -1.82 34.33 -8.85
CA ILE A 712 -0.37 34.18 -8.80
C ILE A 712 0.12 34.40 -7.38
N THR A 713 0.99 33.51 -6.90
CA THR A 713 1.62 33.63 -5.58
C THR A 713 3.12 33.78 -5.77
N THR A 714 3.70 34.83 -5.23
CA THR A 714 5.16 35.03 -5.19
C THR A 714 5.66 34.85 -3.77
N CYS A 715 6.81 34.19 -3.61
CA CYS A 715 7.31 33.82 -2.28
C CYS A 715 8.68 34.42 -1.99
N GLU A 716 8.77 35.14 -0.88
CA GLU A 716 10.02 35.61 -0.29
C GLU A 716 10.32 34.74 0.93
N GLY A 717 11.23 33.76 0.77
CA GLY A 717 11.40 32.72 1.78
C GLY A 717 10.13 31.87 1.90
N GLY A 718 9.51 31.89 3.10
CA GLY A 718 8.26 31.20 3.40
C GLY A 718 7.01 32.10 3.42
N GLU A 719 7.14 33.41 3.15
CA GLU A 719 6.02 34.34 3.17
C GLU A 719 5.39 34.48 1.76
N PRO A 720 4.09 34.18 1.60
CA PRO A 720 3.39 34.36 0.33
C PRO A 720 2.99 35.81 0.08
N THR A 721 2.95 36.19 -1.18
CA THR A 721 2.32 37.41 -1.68
C THR A 721 1.38 37.03 -2.81
N ILE A 722 0.10 37.41 -2.70
CA ILE A 722 -0.98 36.88 -3.54
C ILE A 722 -1.55 37.99 -4.41
N HIS A 723 -1.63 37.72 -5.71
CA HIS A 723 -2.22 38.64 -6.68
C HIS A 723 -3.19 37.93 -7.63
N SER A 724 -4.29 38.57 -7.99
CA SER A 724 -5.18 38.11 -9.06
C SER A 724 -4.66 38.56 -10.42
N LEU A 725 -4.84 37.75 -11.45
CA LEU A 725 -4.36 38.08 -12.79
C LEU A 725 -5.43 38.81 -13.60
N VAL A 726 -5.01 39.89 -14.28
CA VAL A 726 -5.85 40.68 -15.20
C VAL A 726 -5.06 40.97 -16.47
N GLU A 727 -5.63 40.73 -17.63
CA GLU A 727 -5.00 41.07 -18.91
C GLU A 727 -4.90 42.60 -19.10
N GLY A 728 -3.76 43.09 -19.59
CA GLY A 728 -3.57 44.52 -19.82
C GLY A 728 -2.27 44.87 -20.55
N PRO A 729 -1.84 46.15 -20.50
CA PRO A 729 -0.72 46.64 -21.31
C PRO A 729 0.65 46.10 -20.85
N SER A 730 1.58 45.97 -21.80
CA SER A 730 2.95 45.47 -21.59
C SER A 730 3.88 46.48 -20.91
N ILE A 731 3.60 46.79 -19.64
CA ILE A 731 4.33 47.78 -18.84
C ILE A 731 4.96 47.10 -17.61
N LEU A 732 6.22 47.42 -17.33
CA LEU A 732 6.84 47.18 -16.02
C LEU A 732 7.02 48.50 -15.27
N VAL A 733 6.93 48.42 -13.96
CA VAL A 733 7.14 49.52 -13.02
C VAL A 733 8.45 49.26 -12.29
N ASP A 734 9.47 50.08 -12.54
CA ASP A 734 10.84 49.89 -12.01
C ASP A 734 11.37 48.46 -12.18
N ASP A 735 11.21 47.92 -13.40
CA ASP A 735 11.53 46.54 -13.78
C ASP A 735 10.73 45.43 -13.04
N GLY A 736 9.71 45.80 -12.26
CA GLY A 736 8.79 44.90 -11.56
C GLY A 736 7.36 44.85 -12.14
N PHE A 737 6.52 43.97 -11.58
CA PHE A 737 5.12 43.83 -11.95
C PHE A 737 4.33 45.13 -11.79
N LEU A 738 3.44 45.39 -12.76
CA LEU A 738 2.41 46.40 -12.61
C LEU A 738 1.30 45.85 -11.69
N VAL A 739 1.35 46.23 -10.41
CA VAL A 739 0.32 45.90 -9.42
C VAL A 739 -0.72 47.02 -9.39
N LEU A 740 -1.99 46.67 -9.56
CA LEU A 740 -3.13 47.57 -9.50
C LEU A 740 -3.63 47.71 -8.06
N GLU A 741 -4.24 48.86 -7.76
CA GLU A 741 -4.89 49.15 -6.47
C GLU A 741 -3.95 48.97 -5.25
N SER A 742 -2.63 49.14 -5.45
CA SER A 742 -1.61 49.08 -4.41
C SER A 742 -0.78 50.37 -4.43
N MET A 743 -0.56 50.97 -3.25
CA MET A 743 0.21 52.20 -3.16
C MET A 743 1.69 51.96 -3.48
N TYR A 744 2.21 52.75 -4.41
CA TYR A 744 3.61 52.71 -4.78
C TYR A 744 4.50 53.20 -3.62
N SER A 745 5.53 52.41 -3.29
CA SER A 745 6.39 52.61 -2.11
C SER A 745 7.83 53.06 -2.44
N GLY A 746 8.15 53.32 -3.71
CA GLY A 746 9.49 53.75 -4.13
C GLY A 746 9.85 55.18 -3.69
N THR A 747 11.15 55.44 -3.57
CA THR A 747 11.71 56.70 -3.04
C THR A 747 12.40 57.56 -4.10
N GLY A 748 12.43 57.12 -5.36
CA GLY A 748 12.99 57.85 -6.49
C GLY A 748 11.96 58.06 -7.61
N ASP A 749 12.40 58.64 -8.73
CA ASP A 749 11.57 58.80 -9.92
C ASP A 749 11.05 57.44 -10.40
N LEU A 750 9.75 57.38 -10.66
CA LEU A 750 9.05 56.18 -11.12
C LEU A 750 9.39 55.92 -12.59
N VAL A 751 9.94 54.76 -12.90
CA VAL A 751 10.26 54.36 -14.27
C VAL A 751 9.17 53.42 -14.80
N LEU A 752 8.46 53.87 -15.82
CA LEU A 752 7.49 53.08 -16.57
C LEU A 752 8.12 52.62 -17.87
N SER A 753 8.36 51.32 -18.02
CA SER A 753 8.95 50.74 -19.23
C SER A 753 7.93 49.94 -20.03
N ASN A 754 7.68 50.36 -21.28
CA ASN A 754 6.83 49.64 -22.22
C ASN A 754 7.69 48.74 -23.11
N PHE A 755 7.58 47.42 -22.92
CA PHE A 755 8.26 46.40 -23.76
C PHE A 755 7.38 45.89 -24.91
N GLY A 756 6.16 46.42 -25.02
CA GLY A 756 5.22 46.11 -26.09
C GLY A 756 5.53 46.85 -27.41
N SER A 757 4.88 46.36 -28.46
CA SER A 757 5.01 46.91 -29.83
C SER A 757 4.09 48.11 -30.13
N GLN A 758 3.23 48.50 -29.19
CA GLN A 758 2.27 49.59 -29.34
C GLN A 758 2.47 50.65 -28.23
N ASP A 759 2.12 51.90 -28.54
CA ASP A 759 2.18 52.99 -27.56
C ASP A 759 1.00 52.88 -26.59
N VAL A 760 1.27 52.99 -25.28
CA VAL A 760 0.23 52.90 -24.24
C VAL A 760 -0.23 54.31 -23.86
N PRO A 761 -1.55 54.63 -23.91
CA PRO A 761 -2.06 55.90 -23.43
C PRO A 761 -1.94 56.00 -21.91
N LEU A 762 -1.41 57.15 -21.44
CA LEU A 762 -1.26 57.45 -20.03
C LEU A 762 -2.25 58.54 -19.62
N SER A 763 -2.98 58.29 -18.54
CA SER A 763 -3.93 59.26 -17.98
C SER A 763 -3.74 59.36 -16.47
N SER A 764 -4.23 60.44 -15.87
CA SER A 764 -4.13 60.64 -14.43
C SER A 764 -5.46 61.12 -13.84
N VAL A 765 -5.83 60.56 -12.69
CA VAL A 765 -6.97 61.01 -11.88
C VAL A 765 -6.46 61.48 -10.53
N LEU A 766 -7.05 62.56 -10.03
CA LEU A 766 -6.64 63.20 -8.78
C LEU A 766 -7.68 62.96 -7.68
N LEU A 767 -7.18 62.52 -6.52
CA LEU A 767 -7.92 62.46 -5.27
C LEU A 767 -7.21 63.31 -4.21
N ALA A 768 -7.58 64.59 -4.10
CA ALA A 768 -6.91 65.50 -3.17
C ALA A 768 -7.86 66.42 -2.42
N SER A 769 -7.58 66.61 -1.13
CA SER A 769 -8.20 67.64 -0.29
C SER A 769 -7.48 68.99 -0.39
N ALA A 770 -6.24 68.98 -0.92
CA ALA A 770 -5.35 70.13 -1.11
C ALA A 770 -5.01 70.34 -2.60
N PRO A 771 -4.59 71.54 -3.05
CA PRO A 771 -4.24 71.80 -4.45
C PRO A 771 -2.99 71.01 -4.90
N LEU A 772 -3.10 70.28 -6.02
CA LEU A 772 -2.04 69.41 -6.59
C LEU A 772 -0.68 70.11 -6.72
N ALA A 773 -0.67 71.35 -7.22
CA ALA A 773 0.56 72.10 -7.51
C ALA A 773 1.38 72.49 -6.27
N SER A 774 0.84 72.32 -5.06
CA SER A 774 1.60 72.49 -3.81
C SER A 774 2.17 71.18 -3.25
N VAL A 775 1.79 70.02 -3.80
CA VAL A 775 2.21 68.70 -3.28
C VAL A 775 2.95 67.87 -4.32
N TRP A 776 2.58 67.96 -5.60
CA TRP A 776 3.14 67.16 -6.69
C TRP A 776 3.53 68.05 -7.87
N ASP A 777 4.73 67.84 -8.42
CA ASP A 777 5.14 68.40 -9.72
C ASP A 777 4.79 67.41 -10.84
N VAL A 778 3.60 67.55 -11.43
CA VAL A 778 3.05 66.57 -12.37
C VAL A 778 3.24 67.02 -13.82
N ASP A 779 4.35 66.63 -14.44
CA ASP A 779 4.54 66.67 -15.91
C ASP A 779 4.48 65.25 -16.49
N LEU A 780 3.28 64.82 -16.92
CA LEU A 780 3.04 63.47 -17.45
C LEU A 780 2.93 63.49 -18.98
N PRO A 781 3.68 62.62 -19.70
CA PRO A 781 3.49 62.47 -21.13
C PRO A 781 2.15 61.81 -21.45
N GLN A 782 1.60 62.08 -22.65
CA GLN A 782 0.31 61.52 -23.08
C GLN A 782 0.37 60.02 -23.40
N PHE A 783 1.55 59.50 -23.75
CA PHE A 783 1.76 58.10 -24.13
C PHE A 783 3.13 57.62 -23.66
N ILE A 784 3.23 56.33 -23.33
CA ILE A 784 4.49 55.62 -23.14
C ILE A 784 4.86 54.99 -24.49
N PRO A 785 5.96 55.42 -25.14
CA PRO A 785 6.31 54.95 -26.47
C PRO A 785 6.63 53.45 -26.46
N SER A 786 6.30 52.77 -27.55
CA SER A 786 6.66 51.36 -27.81
C SER A 786 8.17 51.13 -27.65
N ASN A 787 8.55 50.05 -26.96
CA ASN A 787 9.94 49.74 -26.60
C ASN A 787 10.71 50.91 -25.96
N GLY A 788 10.03 51.70 -25.15
CA GLY A 788 10.58 52.91 -24.53
C GLY A 788 10.23 53.03 -23.05
N THR A 789 10.94 53.93 -22.38
CA THR A 789 10.81 54.18 -20.94
C THR A 789 10.43 55.64 -20.70
N VAL A 790 9.54 55.86 -19.75
CA VAL A 790 9.16 57.19 -19.25
C VAL A 790 9.51 57.24 -17.76
N ALA A 791 10.23 58.28 -17.34
CA ALA A 791 10.41 58.57 -15.92
C ALA A 791 9.38 59.62 -15.49
N VAL A 792 8.70 59.37 -14.37
CA VAL A 792 7.75 60.29 -13.73
C VAL A 792 8.38 60.76 -12.42
N SER A 793 8.55 62.08 -12.27
CA SER A 793 9.10 62.64 -11.04
C SER A 793 8.19 62.32 -9.85
N MET A 794 8.80 61.85 -8.77
CA MET A 794 8.14 61.52 -7.51
C MET A 794 8.40 62.56 -6.41
N ASP A 795 9.02 63.70 -6.77
CA ASP A 795 9.27 64.79 -5.83
C ASP A 795 7.94 65.31 -5.28
N ARG A 796 7.71 65.03 -3.99
CA ARG A 796 6.48 65.34 -3.27
C ARG A 796 6.77 66.15 -2.01
N ALA A 797 5.93 67.13 -1.71
CA ALA A 797 5.95 67.80 -0.40
C ALA A 797 5.19 66.94 0.63
N GLU A 798 5.75 66.73 1.82
CA GLU A 798 5.07 65.99 2.88
C GLU A 798 3.81 66.71 3.36
N VAL A 799 2.70 65.97 3.41
CA VAL A 799 1.44 66.44 4.01
C VAL A 799 1.45 66.08 5.49
N GLN A 800 1.60 67.08 6.37
CA GLN A 800 1.49 66.84 7.82
C GLN A 800 0.09 66.37 8.20
N GLY A 801 -0.01 65.19 8.84
CA GLY A 801 -1.28 64.61 9.28
C GLY A 801 -2.17 64.15 8.12
N GLY A 802 -1.56 63.60 7.06
CA GLY A 802 -2.27 63.15 5.86
C GLY A 802 -1.50 62.08 5.06
N VAL A 803 -2.16 61.55 4.03
CA VAL A 803 -1.61 60.54 3.10
C VAL A 803 -1.28 61.19 1.78
N SER A 804 -0.05 60.98 1.30
CA SER A 804 0.32 61.26 -0.08
C SER A 804 0.91 60.01 -0.73
N GLY A 805 0.49 59.70 -1.94
CA GLY A 805 0.97 58.54 -2.67
C GLY A 805 0.30 58.42 -4.03
N LEU A 806 0.64 57.37 -4.76
CA LEU A 806 -0.06 57.02 -5.99
C LEU A 806 -0.25 55.51 -6.12
N TRP A 807 -1.22 55.11 -6.94
CA TRP A 807 -1.41 53.73 -7.37
C TRP A 807 -1.88 53.69 -8.82
N PHE A 808 -1.90 52.49 -9.40
CA PHE A 808 -2.26 52.27 -10.79
C PHE A 808 -3.63 51.62 -10.94
N GLU A 809 -4.32 51.99 -12.01
CA GLU A 809 -5.57 51.38 -12.49
C GLU A 809 -5.51 51.21 -14.02
N ILE A 810 -6.33 50.31 -14.56
CA ILE A 810 -6.46 50.12 -16.01
C ILE A 810 -7.71 50.84 -16.51
N SER A 811 -7.59 51.54 -17.64
CA SER A 811 -8.72 52.12 -18.37
C SER A 811 -8.70 51.68 -19.83
N GLY A 812 -9.37 50.56 -20.14
CA GLY A 812 -9.27 49.93 -21.46
C GLY A 812 -7.85 49.44 -21.73
N ASP A 813 -7.25 49.86 -22.85
CA ASP A 813 -5.87 49.50 -23.23
C ASP A 813 -4.82 50.48 -22.64
N GLY A 814 -5.24 51.38 -21.73
CA GLY A 814 -4.40 52.44 -21.15
C GLY A 814 -4.11 52.29 -19.66
N LEU A 815 -3.07 52.99 -19.21
CA LEU A 815 -2.67 53.08 -17.80
C LEU A 815 -3.24 54.37 -17.19
N LEU A 816 -3.91 54.24 -16.05
CA LEU A 816 -4.40 55.34 -15.24
C LEU A 816 -3.58 55.44 -13.94
N ILE A 817 -2.93 56.58 -13.71
CA ILE A 817 -2.23 56.87 -12.46
C ILE A 817 -3.15 57.68 -11.55
N ARG A 818 -3.39 57.19 -10.33
CA ARG A 818 -4.14 57.94 -9.31
C ARG A 818 -3.20 58.62 -8.35
N TYR A 819 -3.25 59.95 -8.32
CA TYR A 819 -2.49 60.74 -7.35
C TYR A 819 -3.36 61.06 -6.14
N VAL A 820 -2.79 60.87 -4.96
CA VAL A 820 -3.45 61.13 -3.68
C VAL A 820 -2.70 62.13 -2.84
N ALA A 821 -3.45 63.06 -2.27
CA ALA A 821 -3.02 64.02 -1.26
C ALA A 821 -4.21 64.36 -0.35
N LEU A 822 -4.44 63.51 0.66
CA LEU A 822 -5.57 63.64 1.60
C LEU A 822 -5.06 64.00 3.00
N CYS A 823 -5.86 64.78 3.73
CA CYS A 823 -5.60 65.04 5.15
C CYS A 823 -6.50 64.14 5.99
N THR A 824 -5.93 63.45 6.97
CA THR A 824 -6.65 62.52 7.85
C THR A 824 -7.12 63.18 9.14
N ASN A 825 -6.73 64.43 9.42
CA ASN A 825 -7.17 65.17 10.60
C ASN A 825 -8.62 65.68 10.49
N SER A 826 -9.30 65.70 11.64
CA SER A 826 -10.68 66.17 11.83
C SER A 826 -10.95 67.55 11.18
N PRO A 827 -12.20 67.86 10.77
CA PRO A 827 -12.54 69.01 9.91
C PRO A 827 -12.28 70.42 10.48
N SER A 828 -11.58 70.55 11.61
CA SER A 828 -11.25 71.83 12.26
C SER A 828 -9.76 72.22 12.26
N GLU A 829 -8.85 71.38 11.76
CA GLU A 829 -7.42 71.75 11.60
C GLU A 829 -7.08 71.96 10.12
N SER A 830 -6.45 73.09 9.79
CA SER A 830 -5.99 73.39 8.44
C SER A 830 -4.76 72.55 8.11
N CYS A 831 -4.82 71.76 7.03
CA CYS A 831 -3.64 71.07 6.50
C CYS A 831 -2.57 72.09 6.12
N SER A 832 -1.36 71.94 6.64
CA SER A 832 -0.19 72.70 6.20
C SER A 832 0.72 71.80 5.38
N VAL A 833 1.01 72.21 4.14
CA VAL A 833 2.14 71.69 3.39
C VAL A 833 3.41 72.21 4.07
N VAL A 834 4.36 71.34 4.38
CA VAL A 834 5.67 71.78 4.87
C VAL A 834 6.42 72.36 3.68
N GLU A 835 6.46 73.69 3.56
CA GLU A 835 7.44 74.35 2.70
C GLU A 835 8.81 74.24 3.40
N GLU A 836 9.77 73.55 2.78
CA GLU A 836 11.19 73.67 3.15
C GLU A 836 11.77 75.03 2.71
#